data_AF-A0A843JBE9-F1
#
_entry.id   AF-A0A843JBE9-F1
#
_cell.length_a   1.000
_cell.length_b   1.000
_cell.length_c   1.000
_cell.angle_alpha   90.00
_cell.angle_beta   90.00
_cell.angle_gamma   90.00
#
_symmetry.space_group_name_H-M   'P 1'
#
loop_
_entity.id
_entity.type
_entity.pdbx_description
1 polymer ?
#
loop_
_entity_poly.entity_id
_entity_poly.type
_entity_poly.pdbx_seq_one_letter_code
_entity_poly.pdbx_strand_id
1 'polypeptide(L)'
;MDRRLTTVLLITALLMVSIPLLADQTDADESPYAGDFLLDYGTGYTEWLAPGSGSTYSEMIKDTLNNAGISYGDDLTVIAERENVIIGGSSTGGSLSEPGRTGVTVSSSWRPFLWDGSEWQPVSFSDTYTDGKVAVAFYSDGLVPVETPDARSSWTSVQGDSWNSQHQTAVVDTEQTGKVWEYIPTFGGGDPVAAFGGTLSARGQAMIKYGYAAKDGLSYFISYDQTNGDVKWQFKFKSNGMDVTSPAIMGQYVYIAGNNGYIYKFDWRTGPGDNNEYVTTFDGAPFGDESKSIPYDTIDIDYYVSYKCNVESLVANSGTIYCKAYNGMVYCFDKDLNLVWSYQSGGHNYYTTPTIRYNYVFSGCYDGTLYVIDQITGELITKKVVYQTESRQGKCGTVNAPAVLEDGKGGYDVFLSYSDGLGMDSRFSGMAVFKFDGKELTLTKDLVNTYGSVSSYLLIWDVNTEDNCVLAPSAKGLIIVDSAGNATVLNEEFSGFDGMRNAPVLVNQKYLYITTYSSHRTVVLDTEGNMIGGIDGISTYSMVSPVVVDGLSLVCDDNGIQVFYSTYPEYVPPAPAPTDEGAWKIIMYVLIGLVVFLIALWVILKFVFKWEKPFSDMRGKIYHFFYGEEYTHNKRSRRKVRAVILFGVLITLAVSILSLCVGSETTMGIGEALSNAWSAISKGGHNLTYEEMLIYNQRLPRVLAAIAVGIGLSVAGAMYQAVIKNPLVEPYIMGVSSGAGTFAVAVLTFDFTFFGLFASNSIYLTAFSAIFGGLLAFGLTMLLALKTGGKSINYVLAGIVIGLVFTAVQSLLMIDAGTKVASALSWLYGSFSTMTWDKLWLVLIPSISLSFVPLIWAKEFNLVLLGEDQAKQMGLDAKRFDTFMLIVASVLTSFCVAFCGIIGFVGLVIPHLSRMILGGDHRLMLPATMAFGGFLMVSADLLARVLLSGYELPVGAITTM
;
A
#
# COMPACT_ATOMS: atom_id res chain seq x y z
N MET A 1 33.22 3.02 48.78
CA MET A 1 32.85 2.02 47.76
C MET A 1 32.44 2.80 46.52
N ASP A 2 33.31 2.81 45.52
CA ASP A 2 33.44 3.91 44.57
C ASP A 2 32.47 3.76 43.38
N ARG A 3 31.61 4.77 43.18
CA ARG A 3 30.61 4.84 42.10
C ARG A 3 31.23 4.77 40.71
N ARG A 4 32.54 5.02 40.58
CA ARG A 4 33.29 4.92 39.33
C ARG A 4 33.52 3.47 38.88
N LEU A 5 33.59 2.52 39.82
CA LEU A 5 33.83 1.10 39.51
C LEU A 5 32.58 0.43 38.92
N THR A 6 31.40 0.82 39.38
CA THR A 6 30.11 0.28 38.91
C THR A 6 29.79 0.76 37.49
N THR A 7 30.19 1.99 37.14
CA THR A 7 30.02 2.53 35.78
C THR A 7 30.98 1.89 34.78
N VAL A 8 32.22 1.59 35.19
CA VAL A 8 33.20 0.90 34.33
C VAL A 8 32.81 -0.55 34.10
N LEU A 9 32.32 -1.26 35.12
CA LEU A 9 31.84 -2.64 34.97
C LEU A 9 30.57 -2.75 34.10
N LEU A 10 29.67 -1.77 34.14
CA LEU A 10 28.49 -1.74 33.25
C LEU A 10 28.88 -1.48 31.78
N ILE A 11 29.88 -0.62 31.55
CA ILE A 11 30.38 -0.32 30.19
C ILE A 11 31.17 -1.50 29.62
N THR A 12 31.88 -2.24 30.46
CA THR A 12 32.67 -3.42 30.04
C THR A 12 31.77 -4.64 29.75
N ALA A 13 30.64 -4.78 30.46
CA ALA A 13 29.66 -5.84 30.21
C ALA A 13 28.83 -5.61 28.93
N LEU A 14 28.64 -4.35 28.52
CA LEU A 14 27.96 -3.99 27.27
C LEU A 14 28.82 -4.16 26.01
N LEU A 15 30.16 -4.18 26.15
CA LEU A 15 31.10 -4.35 25.05
C LEU A 15 31.43 -5.82 24.71
N MET A 16 30.95 -6.80 25.51
CA MET A 16 31.22 -8.23 25.30
C MET A 16 30.10 -9.00 24.56
N VAL A 17 29.07 -8.32 24.04
CA VAL A 17 27.90 -8.98 23.37
C VAL A 17 27.91 -8.76 21.84
N SER A 18 29.04 -8.42 21.23
CA SER A 18 29.15 -8.27 19.77
C SER A 18 30.32 -9.04 19.20
N ILE A 19 30.09 -10.32 18.90
CA ILE A 19 30.87 -11.07 17.91
C ILE A 19 29.88 -11.92 17.10
N PRO A 20 29.66 -11.62 15.82
CA PRO A 20 29.28 -12.65 14.86
C PRO A 20 30.56 -13.28 14.29
N LEU A 21 30.56 -14.60 14.32
CA LEU A 21 31.51 -15.47 13.62
C LEU A 21 31.35 -15.27 12.11
N LEU A 22 32.47 -15.16 11.40
CA LEU A 22 32.53 -15.39 9.96
C LEU A 22 32.15 -16.84 9.65
N ALA A 23 31.30 -17.02 8.65
CA ALA A 23 31.34 -18.15 7.73
C ALA A 23 30.79 -17.65 6.39
N ASP A 24 31.72 -17.21 5.54
CA ASP A 24 31.46 -16.87 4.15
C ASP A 24 31.65 -18.17 3.34
N GLN A 25 30.59 -18.64 2.68
CA GLN A 25 30.72 -19.59 1.57
C GLN A 25 30.32 -18.85 0.31
N THR A 26 31.33 -18.41 -0.41
CA THR A 26 31.23 -17.93 -1.78
C THR A 26 31.06 -19.15 -2.68
N ASP A 27 29.82 -19.43 -3.07
CA ASP A 27 29.57 -20.30 -4.22
C ASP A 27 29.82 -19.49 -5.49
N ALA A 28 30.75 -19.98 -6.29
CA ALA A 28 31.22 -19.35 -7.51
C ALA A 28 30.09 -19.20 -8.54
N ASP A 29 30.03 -18.05 -9.19
CA ASP A 29 29.12 -17.73 -10.30
C ASP A 29 29.25 -18.77 -11.42
N GLU A 30 28.30 -19.71 -11.48
CA GLU A 30 28.05 -20.51 -12.68
C GLU A 30 27.44 -19.59 -13.75
N SER A 31 27.98 -19.65 -14.98
CA SER A 31 27.37 -19.00 -16.14
C SER A 31 25.92 -19.47 -16.28
N PRO A 32 24.92 -18.57 -16.34
CA PRO A 32 23.50 -18.97 -16.45
C PRO A 32 23.17 -19.64 -17.79
N TYR A 33 24.08 -19.57 -18.77
CA TYR A 33 23.95 -20.21 -20.06
C TYR A 33 24.73 -21.51 -20.09
N ALA A 34 24.05 -22.62 -20.40
CA ALA A 34 24.66 -23.94 -20.43
C ALA A 34 25.44 -24.25 -21.73
N GLY A 35 25.55 -23.33 -22.69
CA GLY A 35 26.36 -23.53 -23.90
C GLY A 35 25.99 -22.61 -25.07
N ASP A 36 26.33 -23.03 -26.29
CA ASP A 36 26.15 -22.27 -27.54
C ASP A 36 24.91 -22.69 -28.37
N PHE A 37 23.98 -23.43 -27.75
CA PHE A 37 22.72 -23.87 -28.35
C PHE A 37 21.52 -23.10 -27.77
N LEU A 38 20.70 -22.46 -28.61
CA LEU A 38 19.47 -21.77 -28.19
C LEU A 38 18.23 -22.60 -28.53
N LEU A 39 17.39 -22.90 -27.55
CA LEU A 39 16.04 -23.41 -27.75
C LEU A 39 15.05 -22.27 -27.55
N ASP A 40 14.33 -21.89 -28.61
CA ASP A 40 13.34 -20.80 -28.58
C ASP A 40 11.94 -21.36 -28.85
N TYR A 41 11.07 -21.30 -27.85
CA TYR A 41 9.72 -21.86 -27.95
C TYR A 41 8.81 -20.99 -28.83
N GLY A 42 9.26 -19.83 -29.29
CA GLY A 42 8.49 -18.88 -30.08
C GLY A 42 7.37 -18.20 -29.30
N THR A 43 7.41 -18.25 -27.97
CA THR A 43 6.41 -17.68 -27.06
C THR A 43 6.95 -16.44 -26.33
N GLY A 44 8.24 -16.15 -26.48
CA GLY A 44 9.00 -15.26 -25.59
C GLY A 44 9.81 -16.02 -24.54
N TYR A 45 9.58 -17.32 -24.34
CA TYR A 45 10.39 -18.19 -23.48
C TYR A 45 11.53 -18.85 -24.28
N THR A 46 12.75 -18.77 -23.76
CA THR A 46 13.97 -19.28 -24.38
C THR A 46 14.90 -19.95 -23.36
N GLU A 47 15.67 -20.94 -23.80
CA GLU A 47 16.66 -21.65 -22.98
C GLU A 47 17.98 -21.84 -23.75
N TRP A 48 19.12 -21.65 -23.08
CA TRP A 48 20.46 -21.91 -23.66
C TRP A 48 21.05 -23.20 -23.10
N LEU A 49 21.39 -24.14 -23.99
CA LEU A 49 21.83 -25.50 -23.67
C LEU A 49 23.27 -25.78 -24.14
N ALA A 50 23.87 -26.82 -23.56
CA ALA A 50 25.12 -27.38 -24.04
C ALA A 50 24.89 -28.11 -25.37
N PRO A 51 25.59 -27.77 -26.47
CA PRO A 51 25.42 -28.46 -27.72
C PRO A 51 25.86 -29.92 -27.60
N GLY A 52 25.01 -30.83 -28.08
CA GLY A 52 25.32 -32.24 -28.25
C GLY A 52 26.29 -32.49 -29.40
N SER A 53 26.48 -33.77 -29.70
CA SER A 53 27.35 -34.23 -30.78
C SER A 53 26.54 -34.88 -31.91
N GLY A 54 26.96 -34.67 -33.16
CA GLY A 54 26.28 -35.26 -34.32
C GLY A 54 26.95 -34.91 -35.63
N SER A 55 26.70 -35.72 -36.67
CA SER A 55 27.19 -35.44 -38.03
C SER A 55 26.23 -34.58 -38.85
N THR A 56 24.96 -34.54 -38.45
CA THR A 56 23.92 -33.67 -39.00
C THR A 56 23.30 -32.80 -37.91
N TYR A 57 22.62 -31.71 -38.28
CA TYR A 57 21.90 -30.89 -37.31
C TYR A 57 20.86 -31.71 -36.55
N SER A 58 20.13 -32.62 -37.21
CA SER A 58 19.15 -33.49 -36.54
C SER A 58 19.78 -34.35 -35.44
N GLU A 59 20.93 -34.99 -35.71
CA GLU A 59 21.63 -35.81 -34.71
C GLU A 59 22.11 -34.95 -33.53
N MET A 60 22.73 -33.81 -33.82
CA MET A 60 23.24 -32.89 -32.79
C MET A 60 22.10 -32.34 -31.92
N ILE A 61 20.97 -31.95 -32.52
CA ILE A 61 19.79 -31.45 -31.80
C ILE A 61 19.20 -32.54 -30.91
N LYS A 62 19.01 -33.76 -31.43
CA LYS A 62 18.49 -34.88 -30.64
C LYS A 62 19.39 -35.22 -29.45
N ASP A 63 20.70 -35.23 -29.67
CA ASP A 63 21.68 -35.44 -28.60
C ASP A 63 21.59 -34.31 -27.54
N THR A 64 21.48 -33.06 -27.98
CA THR A 64 21.27 -31.88 -27.11
C THR A 64 20.00 -32.02 -26.25
N LEU A 65 18.86 -32.32 -26.88
CA LEU A 65 17.57 -32.47 -26.20
C LEU A 65 17.57 -33.66 -25.24
N ASN A 66 18.16 -34.80 -25.64
CA ASN A 66 18.35 -35.95 -24.75
C ASN A 66 19.15 -35.59 -23.49
N ASN A 67 20.27 -34.87 -23.68
CA ASN A 67 21.14 -34.46 -22.58
C ASN A 67 20.43 -33.48 -21.63
N ALA A 68 19.54 -32.64 -22.16
CA ALA A 68 18.70 -31.71 -21.40
C ALA A 68 17.42 -32.37 -20.81
N GLY A 69 17.13 -33.63 -21.14
CA GLY A 69 15.90 -34.30 -20.70
C GLY A 69 14.62 -33.81 -21.37
N ILE A 70 14.72 -33.11 -22.50
CA ILE A 70 13.58 -32.56 -23.23
C ILE A 70 13.02 -33.61 -24.20
N SER A 71 11.71 -33.85 -24.14
CA SER A 71 11.04 -34.81 -25.02
C SER A 71 11.00 -34.32 -26.48
N TYR A 72 11.13 -35.23 -27.44
CA TYR A 72 10.98 -34.93 -28.86
C TYR A 72 10.47 -36.13 -29.67
N GLY A 73 9.82 -35.86 -30.80
CA GLY A 73 9.41 -36.85 -31.78
C GLY A 73 10.55 -37.27 -32.71
N ASP A 74 10.46 -38.47 -33.30
CA ASP A 74 11.52 -39.07 -34.11
C ASP A 74 12.04 -38.18 -35.26
N ASP A 75 11.22 -37.27 -35.77
CA ASP A 75 11.52 -36.37 -36.88
C ASP A 75 11.68 -34.90 -36.47
N LEU A 76 11.73 -34.60 -35.15
CA LEU A 76 11.79 -33.24 -34.59
C LEU A 76 10.61 -32.33 -34.99
N THR A 77 9.50 -32.92 -35.45
CA THR A 77 8.24 -32.19 -35.67
C THR A 77 7.51 -31.86 -34.36
N VAL A 78 7.92 -32.54 -33.28
CA VAL A 78 7.47 -32.32 -31.91
C VAL A 78 8.70 -32.16 -31.03
N ILE A 79 8.78 -31.06 -30.28
CA ILE A 79 9.81 -30.83 -29.25
C ILE A 79 9.09 -30.21 -28.06
N ALA A 80 9.39 -30.70 -26.85
CA ALA A 80 8.72 -30.29 -25.61
C ALA A 80 7.19 -30.32 -25.75
N GLU A 81 6.68 -31.44 -26.28
CA GLU A 81 5.24 -31.69 -26.49
C GLU A 81 4.52 -30.72 -27.45
N ARG A 82 5.26 -29.81 -28.08
CA ARG A 82 4.73 -28.84 -29.04
C ARG A 82 4.87 -29.33 -30.48
N GLU A 83 3.73 -29.62 -31.10
CA GLU A 83 3.64 -30.03 -32.51
C GLU A 83 3.55 -28.84 -33.48
N ASN A 84 3.80 -29.11 -34.77
CA ASN A 84 3.56 -28.16 -35.85
C ASN A 84 2.09 -27.72 -35.89
N VAL A 85 1.88 -26.41 -36.05
CA VAL A 85 0.55 -25.80 -35.96
C VAL A 85 0.22 -25.02 -37.23
N ILE A 86 -1.05 -25.10 -37.65
CA ILE A 86 -1.62 -24.26 -38.71
C ILE A 86 -2.84 -23.56 -38.12
N ILE A 87 -2.73 -22.25 -37.91
CA ILE A 87 -3.77 -21.39 -37.35
C ILE A 87 -4.56 -20.76 -38.49
N GLY A 88 -5.88 -20.65 -38.32
CA GLY A 88 -6.79 -20.11 -39.31
C GLY A 88 -7.46 -21.18 -40.15
N GLY A 89 -8.01 -20.78 -41.30
CA GLY A 89 -8.69 -21.71 -42.20
C GLY A 89 -9.62 -21.00 -43.16
N SER A 90 -10.57 -21.73 -43.75
CA SER A 90 -11.55 -21.16 -44.67
C SER A 90 -12.33 -20.00 -44.03
N SER A 91 -12.51 -18.92 -44.78
CA SER A 91 -13.27 -17.76 -44.33
C SER A 91 -14.69 -18.15 -43.92
N THR A 92 -15.12 -17.65 -42.76
CA THR A 92 -16.51 -17.71 -42.29
C THR A 92 -17.16 -16.33 -42.24
N GLY A 93 -16.52 -15.31 -42.85
CA GLY A 93 -16.98 -13.93 -42.84
C GLY A 93 -16.49 -13.07 -41.68
N GLY A 94 -15.44 -13.49 -40.97
CA GLY A 94 -14.86 -12.73 -39.86
C GLY A 94 -14.30 -11.38 -40.31
N SER A 95 -14.37 -10.39 -39.41
CA SER A 95 -13.83 -9.05 -39.62
C SER A 95 -13.46 -8.39 -38.28
N LEU A 96 -13.03 -7.13 -38.32
CA LEU A 96 -12.80 -6.36 -37.10
C LEU A 96 -14.08 -6.09 -36.30
N SER A 97 -15.27 -6.19 -36.91
CA SER A 97 -16.57 -5.96 -36.25
C SER A 97 -17.42 -7.23 -36.09
N GLU A 98 -17.13 -8.29 -36.84
CA GLU A 98 -17.91 -9.53 -36.85
C GLU A 98 -17.03 -10.73 -36.51
N PRO A 99 -17.43 -11.63 -35.59
CA PRO A 99 -16.64 -12.79 -35.22
C PRO A 99 -16.58 -13.81 -36.37
N GLY A 100 -15.43 -14.47 -36.51
CA GLY A 100 -15.21 -15.52 -37.49
C GLY A 100 -13.79 -15.56 -38.04
N ARG A 101 -13.56 -16.44 -39.01
CA ARG A 101 -12.30 -16.58 -39.75
C ARG A 101 -12.33 -15.76 -41.04
N THR A 102 -11.17 -15.26 -41.46
CA THR A 102 -11.04 -14.42 -42.66
C THR A 102 -10.58 -15.19 -43.90
N GLY A 103 -9.96 -16.36 -43.75
CA GLY A 103 -9.28 -17.06 -44.84
C GLY A 103 -7.75 -17.07 -44.72
N VAL A 104 -7.18 -16.22 -43.87
CA VAL A 104 -5.74 -16.17 -43.60
C VAL A 104 -5.33 -17.40 -42.80
N THR A 105 -4.15 -17.94 -43.10
CA THR A 105 -3.57 -19.07 -42.36
C THR A 105 -2.13 -18.77 -41.99
N VAL A 106 -1.72 -19.18 -40.79
CA VAL A 106 -0.35 -19.06 -40.29
C VAL A 106 0.15 -20.45 -39.94
N SER A 107 1.28 -20.86 -40.53
CA SER A 107 1.91 -22.15 -40.23
C SER A 107 3.20 -21.92 -39.45
N SER A 108 3.34 -22.65 -38.35
CA SER A 108 4.48 -22.55 -37.43
C SER A 108 5.02 -23.94 -37.15
N SER A 109 6.35 -24.06 -37.15
CA SER A 109 7.05 -25.33 -37.03
C SER A 109 8.43 -25.14 -36.42
N TRP A 110 9.00 -26.21 -35.88
CA TRP A 110 10.39 -26.23 -35.41
C TRP A 110 11.37 -26.07 -36.57
N ARG A 111 12.32 -25.16 -36.43
CA ARG A 111 13.32 -24.82 -37.46
C ARG A 111 14.70 -24.64 -36.85
N PRO A 112 15.75 -25.21 -37.44
CA PRO A 112 17.12 -24.97 -37.01
C PRO A 112 17.71 -23.73 -37.71
N PHE A 113 18.56 -23.01 -36.98
CA PHE A 113 19.28 -21.83 -37.44
C PHE A 113 20.76 -21.93 -37.06
N LEU A 114 21.63 -21.47 -37.96
CA LEU A 114 23.07 -21.35 -37.72
C LEU A 114 23.43 -19.86 -37.55
N TRP A 115 24.25 -19.55 -36.56
CA TRP A 115 24.78 -18.21 -36.38
C TRP A 115 25.91 -17.92 -37.37
N ASP A 116 25.78 -16.88 -38.19
CA ASP A 116 26.82 -16.48 -39.16
C ASP A 116 27.82 -15.44 -38.61
N GLY A 117 27.65 -14.99 -37.37
CA GLY A 117 28.40 -13.89 -36.76
C GLY A 117 27.62 -12.58 -36.68
N SER A 118 26.45 -12.48 -37.33
CA SER A 118 25.62 -11.26 -37.35
C SER A 118 24.13 -11.53 -37.24
N GLU A 119 23.63 -12.57 -37.92
CA GLU A 119 22.23 -12.97 -37.98
C GLU A 119 22.08 -14.50 -37.98
N TRP A 120 20.87 -14.95 -37.63
CA TRP A 120 20.48 -16.34 -37.71
C TRP A 120 20.14 -16.72 -39.15
N GLN A 121 20.88 -17.68 -39.70
CA GLN A 121 20.61 -18.22 -41.03
C GLN A 121 19.84 -19.53 -40.91
N PRO A 122 18.69 -19.69 -41.60
CA PRO A 122 17.93 -20.93 -41.57
C PRO A 122 18.74 -22.06 -42.22
N VAL A 123 18.76 -23.23 -41.58
CA VAL A 123 19.37 -24.46 -42.10
C VAL A 123 18.32 -25.58 -42.13
N SER A 124 18.62 -26.70 -42.78
CA SER A 124 17.78 -27.89 -42.72
C SER A 124 18.26 -28.86 -41.65
N PHE A 125 17.34 -29.58 -41.02
CA PHE A 125 17.66 -30.66 -40.08
C PHE A 125 18.57 -31.74 -40.71
N SER A 126 18.48 -31.95 -42.04
CA SER A 126 19.30 -32.92 -42.77
C SER A 126 20.68 -32.41 -43.17
N ASP A 127 20.96 -31.12 -43.01
CA ASP A 127 22.25 -30.56 -43.41
C ASP A 127 23.38 -31.08 -42.52
N THR A 128 24.60 -31.15 -43.08
CA THR A 128 25.80 -31.53 -42.34
C THR A 128 26.07 -30.49 -41.26
N TYR A 129 26.26 -30.95 -40.01
CA TYR A 129 26.60 -30.06 -38.92
C TYR A 129 28.04 -29.58 -39.07
N THR A 130 28.21 -28.27 -39.15
CA THR A 130 29.50 -27.60 -39.07
C THR A 130 29.60 -26.95 -37.69
N ASP A 131 30.65 -27.28 -36.95
CA ASP A 131 30.94 -26.76 -35.61
C ASP A 131 30.66 -25.23 -35.56
N GLY A 132 29.79 -24.82 -34.63
CA GLY A 132 29.18 -23.48 -34.64
C GLY A 132 27.96 -23.38 -33.71
N LYS A 133 27.51 -22.14 -33.48
CA LYS A 133 26.41 -21.83 -32.57
C LYS A 133 25.07 -21.99 -33.28
N VAL A 134 24.14 -22.72 -32.65
CA VAL A 134 22.89 -23.17 -33.29
C VAL A 134 21.69 -22.73 -32.47
N ALA A 135 20.60 -22.40 -33.13
CA ALA A 135 19.30 -22.29 -32.49
C ALA A 135 18.31 -23.29 -33.09
N VAL A 136 17.36 -23.77 -32.29
CA VAL A 136 16.16 -24.45 -32.75
C VAL A 136 14.98 -23.67 -32.22
N ALA A 137 14.13 -23.20 -33.13
CA ALA A 137 13.05 -22.30 -32.75
C ALA A 137 11.72 -22.65 -33.41
N PHE A 138 10.62 -22.45 -32.67
CA PHE A 138 9.27 -22.70 -33.17
C PHE A 138 8.66 -21.41 -33.75
N TYR A 139 8.73 -21.26 -35.07
CA TYR A 139 8.31 -20.03 -35.75
C TYR A 139 7.61 -20.28 -37.08
N SER A 140 6.86 -19.27 -37.53
CA SER A 140 6.41 -19.19 -38.91
C SER A 140 7.53 -18.74 -39.85
N ASP A 141 7.33 -18.97 -41.15
CA ASP A 141 8.37 -18.65 -42.14
C ASP A 141 8.73 -17.15 -42.18
N GLY A 142 10.03 -16.88 -42.33
CA GLY A 142 10.58 -15.51 -42.33
C GLY A 142 10.81 -14.89 -40.95
N LEU A 143 10.50 -15.57 -39.85
CA LEU A 143 10.89 -15.15 -38.50
C LEU A 143 12.18 -15.87 -38.06
N VAL A 144 12.95 -15.17 -37.24
CA VAL A 144 14.21 -15.66 -36.64
C VAL A 144 14.20 -15.39 -35.14
N PRO A 145 14.95 -16.16 -34.33
CA PRO A 145 15.08 -15.92 -32.91
C PRO A 145 15.58 -14.51 -32.60
N VAL A 146 15.10 -13.94 -31.49
CA VAL A 146 15.49 -12.59 -31.05
C VAL A 146 16.81 -12.64 -30.30
N GLU A 147 16.96 -13.62 -29.42
CA GLU A 147 18.21 -13.86 -28.71
C GLU A 147 19.30 -14.34 -29.66
N THR A 148 20.52 -13.92 -29.39
CA THR A 148 21.69 -14.23 -30.22
C THR A 148 22.84 -14.61 -29.32
N PRO A 149 23.89 -15.27 -29.84
CA PRO A 149 25.04 -15.63 -29.03
C PRO A 149 25.75 -14.47 -28.34
N ASP A 150 25.61 -13.26 -28.89
CA ASP A 150 26.22 -12.02 -28.39
C ASP A 150 25.24 -11.19 -27.52
N ALA A 151 23.95 -11.57 -27.50
CA ALA A 151 22.90 -10.98 -26.67
C ALA A 151 21.93 -12.09 -26.28
N ARG A 152 22.32 -12.84 -25.23
CA ARG A 152 21.69 -14.09 -24.79
C ARG A 152 20.57 -13.89 -23.78
N SER A 153 20.30 -12.64 -23.41
CA SER A 153 19.12 -12.29 -22.63
C SER A 153 18.30 -11.26 -23.40
N SER A 154 17.05 -11.59 -23.69
CA SER A 154 16.10 -10.64 -24.25
C SER A 154 14.74 -10.82 -23.58
N TRP A 155 14.01 -9.72 -23.48
CA TRP A 155 12.66 -9.71 -22.95
C TRP A 155 11.72 -9.13 -23.99
N THR A 156 11.10 -10.02 -24.75
CA THR A 156 10.40 -9.68 -26.00
C THR A 156 8.90 -9.51 -25.82
N SER A 157 8.37 -9.88 -24.66
CA SER A 157 6.96 -9.71 -24.29
C SER A 157 6.87 -9.26 -22.83
N VAL A 158 5.97 -8.33 -22.54
CA VAL A 158 5.76 -7.84 -21.17
C VAL A 158 4.80 -8.79 -20.45
N GLN A 159 4.99 -9.00 -19.14
CA GLN A 159 4.30 -10.04 -18.35
C GLN A 159 4.69 -11.46 -18.77
N GLY A 160 5.96 -11.65 -19.13
CA GLY A 160 6.48 -12.98 -19.38
C GLY A 160 6.54 -13.28 -20.86
N ASP A 161 6.09 -14.48 -21.15
CA ASP A 161 5.87 -15.03 -22.47
C ASP A 161 4.36 -15.13 -22.73
N SER A 162 3.97 -15.71 -23.87
CA SER A 162 2.57 -16.00 -24.14
C SER A 162 1.92 -16.97 -23.15
N TRP A 163 2.71 -17.72 -22.37
CA TRP A 163 2.23 -18.58 -21.29
C TRP A 163 2.00 -17.83 -19.98
N ASN A 164 2.35 -16.54 -19.93
CA ASN A 164 2.29 -15.70 -18.73
C ASN A 164 3.15 -16.28 -17.59
N SER A 165 4.31 -16.88 -17.92
CA SER A 165 5.18 -17.56 -16.94
C SER A 165 5.85 -16.61 -15.95
N GLN A 166 6.28 -15.43 -16.42
CA GLN A 166 7.15 -14.47 -15.71
C GLN A 166 8.58 -14.96 -15.44
N HIS A 167 9.06 -15.91 -16.23
CA HIS A 167 10.42 -16.44 -16.12
C HIS A 167 11.40 -15.69 -17.02
N GLN A 168 12.58 -15.38 -16.49
CA GLN A 168 13.68 -14.75 -17.23
C GLN A 168 14.97 -15.55 -17.06
N THR A 169 15.75 -15.65 -18.15
CA THR A 169 17.13 -16.12 -18.10
C THR A 169 18.05 -14.95 -18.41
N ALA A 170 18.89 -14.58 -17.46
CA ALA A 170 19.73 -13.39 -17.60
C ALA A 170 21.06 -13.50 -16.85
N VAL A 171 22.08 -12.81 -17.35
CA VAL A 171 23.28 -12.55 -16.56
C VAL A 171 22.93 -11.57 -15.45
N VAL A 172 23.24 -11.96 -14.21
CA VAL A 172 23.16 -11.09 -13.05
C VAL A 172 24.57 -10.60 -12.75
N ASP A 173 24.79 -9.28 -12.81
CA ASP A 173 26.06 -8.68 -12.38
C ASP A 173 26.20 -8.88 -10.86
N THR A 174 27.40 -9.13 -10.38
CA THR A 174 27.71 -9.30 -8.96
C THR A 174 28.76 -8.29 -8.47
N GLU A 175 29.34 -7.50 -9.35
CA GLU A 175 30.47 -6.61 -9.05
C GLU A 175 30.08 -5.13 -9.00
N GLN A 176 29.20 -4.66 -9.90
CA GLN A 176 28.86 -3.24 -10.03
C GLN A 176 27.48 -2.93 -9.48
N THR A 177 27.33 -1.87 -8.69
CA THR A 177 26.04 -1.51 -8.05
C THR A 177 25.61 -0.10 -8.41
N GLY A 178 24.30 0.14 -8.35
CA GLY A 178 23.70 1.48 -8.48
C GLY A 178 23.04 1.76 -9.83
N LYS A 179 22.55 2.99 -9.96
CA LYS A 179 21.85 3.49 -11.16
C LYS A 179 22.85 3.76 -12.28
N VAL A 180 22.62 3.17 -13.45
CA VAL A 180 23.43 3.36 -14.67
C VAL A 180 23.00 4.64 -15.37
N TRP A 181 21.71 4.76 -15.67
CA TRP A 181 21.12 5.95 -16.27
C TRP A 181 19.62 6.00 -15.97
N GLU A 182 19.04 7.19 -16.14
CA GLU A 182 17.59 7.39 -16.10
C GLU A 182 17.17 8.38 -17.18
N TYR A 183 15.94 8.23 -17.63
CA TYR A 183 15.31 9.20 -18.52
C TYR A 183 13.90 9.52 -18.05
N ILE A 184 13.72 10.78 -17.65
CA ILE A 184 12.44 11.37 -17.28
C ILE A 184 12.00 12.28 -18.43
N PRO A 185 11.04 11.85 -19.27
CA PRO A 185 10.58 12.68 -20.37
C PRO A 185 9.98 14.01 -19.91
N THR A 186 10.31 15.10 -20.63
CA THR A 186 9.71 16.43 -20.44
C THR A 186 8.91 16.86 -21.67
N PHE A 187 7.71 16.33 -21.81
CA PHE A 187 6.86 16.64 -22.96
C PHE A 187 5.99 17.90 -22.69
N GLY A 188 6.59 19.08 -22.90
CA GLY A 188 5.86 20.35 -23.06
C GLY A 188 4.80 20.68 -22.00
N GLY A 189 5.19 20.87 -20.72
CA GLY A 189 4.18 21.22 -19.72
C GLY A 189 4.58 21.39 -18.25
N GLY A 190 5.78 21.00 -17.84
CA GLY A 190 6.32 21.27 -16.50
C GLY A 190 6.10 20.17 -15.45
N ASP A 191 5.11 19.28 -15.60
CA ASP A 191 4.88 18.16 -14.68
C ASP A 191 5.03 16.81 -15.41
N PRO A 192 5.77 15.84 -14.83
CA PRO A 192 5.84 14.48 -15.33
C PRO A 192 4.53 13.80 -15.00
N VAL A 193 3.71 13.54 -16.01
CA VAL A 193 2.62 12.58 -15.85
C VAL A 193 2.73 11.66 -17.05
N ALA A 194 3.46 10.57 -16.88
CA ALA A 194 3.51 9.48 -17.84
C ALA A 194 2.79 8.28 -17.22
N ALA A 195 1.92 7.65 -18.00
CA ALA A 195 1.34 6.36 -17.66
C ALA A 195 2.03 5.35 -18.59
N PHE A 196 2.53 4.27 -18.03
CA PHE A 196 3.50 3.40 -18.68
C PHE A 196 2.83 2.17 -19.26
N GLY A 197 3.12 1.91 -20.53
CA GLY A 197 3.04 0.56 -21.08
C GLY A 197 4.31 -0.21 -20.72
N GLY A 198 4.30 -1.53 -20.88
CA GLY A 198 5.43 -2.35 -20.45
C GLY A 198 6.76 -2.10 -21.17
N THR A 199 7.85 -2.58 -20.54
CA THR A 199 9.24 -2.46 -21.00
C THR A 199 9.64 -3.68 -21.82
N LEU A 200 10.28 -3.45 -22.96
CA LEU A 200 10.89 -4.49 -23.79
C LEU A 200 12.41 -4.33 -23.82
N SER A 201 13.10 -5.46 -23.95
CA SER A 201 14.56 -5.54 -24.11
C SER A 201 14.89 -6.47 -25.26
N ALA A 202 15.68 -6.00 -26.23
CA ALA A 202 16.20 -6.86 -27.29
C ALA A 202 17.56 -6.35 -27.81
N ARG A 203 18.57 -7.22 -27.87
CA ARG A 203 19.93 -6.97 -28.37
C ARG A 203 20.49 -5.58 -27.99
N GLY A 204 20.56 -5.28 -26.69
CA GLY A 204 21.14 -4.01 -26.21
C GLY A 204 20.22 -2.79 -26.35
N GLN A 205 18.94 -2.94 -26.70
CA GLN A 205 17.96 -1.84 -26.78
C GLN A 205 16.86 -1.97 -25.71
N ALA A 206 16.64 -0.91 -24.94
CA ALA A 206 15.55 -0.79 -23.97
C ALA A 206 14.41 0.01 -24.61
N MET A 207 13.23 -0.57 -24.75
CA MET A 207 12.11 0.06 -25.47
C MET A 207 10.90 0.24 -24.57
N ILE A 208 10.35 1.45 -24.51
CA ILE A 208 9.27 1.81 -23.57
C ILE A 208 8.22 2.68 -24.20
N LYS A 209 6.97 2.42 -23.82
CA LYS A 209 5.81 3.18 -24.22
C LYS A 209 5.37 4.17 -23.14
N TYR A 210 5.19 5.43 -23.54
CA TYR A 210 4.75 6.54 -22.71
C TYR A 210 3.37 7.03 -23.20
N GLY A 211 2.34 6.87 -22.37
CA GLY A 211 0.95 7.02 -22.78
C GLY A 211 0.15 8.16 -22.14
N TYR A 212 0.75 8.99 -21.28
CA TYR A 212 0.03 10.10 -20.60
C TYR A 212 0.60 11.49 -20.93
N ALA A 213 1.73 11.52 -21.62
CA ALA A 213 2.62 12.63 -21.46
C ALA A 213 2.65 13.51 -22.70
N ALA A 214 1.52 14.03 -23.16
CA ALA A 214 1.62 15.30 -23.83
C ALA A 214 0.32 16.10 -23.80
N LYS A 215 0.45 17.37 -23.42
CA LYS A 215 -0.55 18.40 -23.77
C LYS A 215 -0.80 18.49 -25.28
N ASP A 216 0.06 17.87 -26.10
CA ASP A 216 -0.09 17.76 -27.56
C ASP A 216 -1.01 16.62 -28.04
N GLY A 217 -1.42 15.70 -27.14
CA GLY A 217 -2.32 14.57 -27.48
C GLY A 217 -1.64 13.35 -28.12
N LEU A 218 -0.32 13.22 -28.02
CA LEU A 218 0.45 12.10 -28.56
C LEU A 218 0.91 11.11 -27.50
N SER A 219 1.04 9.84 -27.92
CA SER A 219 1.76 8.78 -27.23
C SER A 219 3.11 8.54 -27.88
N TYR A 220 4.07 8.05 -27.10
CA TYR A 220 5.43 7.82 -27.54
C TYR A 220 5.87 6.38 -27.27
N PHE A 221 6.66 5.82 -28.17
CA PHE A 221 7.40 4.58 -27.96
C PHE A 221 8.86 4.82 -28.34
N ILE A 222 9.76 4.73 -27.36
CA ILE A 222 11.15 5.17 -27.49
C ILE A 222 12.07 3.99 -27.22
N SER A 223 13.07 3.82 -28.08
CA SER A 223 14.18 2.90 -27.87
C SER A 223 15.43 3.65 -27.43
N TYR A 224 16.06 3.14 -26.39
CA TYR A 224 17.31 3.61 -25.83
C TYR A 224 18.38 2.53 -25.97
N ASP A 225 19.64 2.93 -26.10
CA ASP A 225 20.75 2.05 -25.79
C ASP A 225 20.63 1.60 -24.32
N GLN A 226 20.68 0.28 -24.08
CA GLN A 226 20.56 -0.26 -22.73
C GLN A 226 21.68 0.20 -21.80
N THR A 227 22.86 0.49 -22.32
CA THR A 227 24.05 0.75 -21.49
C THR A 227 24.19 2.22 -21.11
N ASN A 228 23.85 3.13 -22.03
CA ASN A 228 24.13 4.55 -21.84
C ASN A 228 22.90 5.47 -21.92
N GLY A 229 21.72 4.94 -22.28
CA GLY A 229 20.48 5.70 -22.35
C GLY A 229 20.35 6.61 -23.58
N ASP A 230 21.26 6.53 -24.56
CA ASP A 230 21.17 7.28 -25.80
C ASP A 230 19.93 6.84 -26.59
N VAL A 231 19.10 7.81 -27.02
CA VAL A 231 17.92 7.53 -27.85
C VAL A 231 18.38 6.97 -29.20
N LYS A 232 17.95 5.76 -29.54
CA LYS A 232 18.18 5.12 -30.85
C LYS A 232 17.15 5.59 -31.86
N TRP A 233 15.89 5.57 -31.46
CA TRP A 233 14.76 6.03 -32.27
C TRP A 233 13.53 6.31 -31.39
N GLN A 234 12.59 7.09 -31.94
CA GLN A 234 11.34 7.46 -31.27
C GLN A 234 10.18 7.37 -32.25
N PHE A 235 9.17 6.58 -31.89
CA PHE A 235 7.88 6.52 -32.56
C PHE A 235 6.87 7.39 -31.80
N LYS A 236 6.15 8.25 -32.52
CA LYS A 236 5.10 9.11 -31.97
C LYS A 236 3.80 8.92 -32.73
N PHE A 237 2.68 8.80 -32.03
CA PHE A 237 1.37 8.58 -32.66
C PHE A 237 0.24 9.19 -31.83
N LYS A 238 -0.90 9.47 -32.46
CA LYS A 238 -2.07 10.03 -31.77
C LYS A 238 -2.74 8.98 -30.90
N SER A 239 -3.12 9.36 -29.69
CA SER A 239 -3.91 8.53 -28.79
C SER A 239 -5.23 9.18 -28.42
N ASN A 240 -6.26 8.37 -28.19
CA ASN A 240 -7.58 8.81 -27.74
C ASN A 240 -7.74 8.78 -26.21
N GLY A 241 -6.62 8.76 -25.47
CA GLY A 241 -6.62 8.73 -24.01
C GLY A 241 -5.32 8.18 -23.44
N MET A 242 -5.41 7.60 -22.24
CA MET A 242 -4.27 6.96 -21.59
C MET A 242 -3.86 5.68 -22.34
N ASP A 243 -2.57 5.53 -22.63
CA ASP A 243 -2.02 4.48 -23.49
C ASP A 243 -1.03 3.59 -22.71
N VAL A 244 -1.55 2.79 -21.77
CA VAL A 244 -0.75 1.93 -20.85
C VAL A 244 -0.59 0.49 -21.35
N THR A 245 -0.89 0.23 -22.61
CA THR A 245 -0.79 -1.14 -23.16
C THR A 245 0.64 -1.54 -23.48
N SER A 246 0.91 -2.83 -23.28
CA SER A 246 2.22 -3.40 -23.52
C SER A 246 2.43 -3.74 -25.00
N PRO A 247 3.58 -3.35 -25.58
CA PRO A 247 4.00 -3.80 -26.90
C PRO A 247 4.54 -5.25 -26.84
N ALA A 248 4.74 -5.85 -28.02
CA ALA A 248 5.33 -7.19 -28.16
C ALA A 248 6.36 -7.21 -29.32
N ILE A 249 7.42 -8.00 -29.18
CA ILE A 249 8.41 -8.29 -30.23
C ILE A 249 8.19 -9.72 -30.72
N MET A 250 8.25 -9.91 -32.04
CA MET A 250 8.27 -11.22 -32.68
C MET A 250 9.29 -11.18 -33.82
N GLY A 251 10.42 -11.84 -33.60
CA GLY A 251 11.58 -11.80 -34.48
C GLY A 251 12.11 -10.37 -34.66
N GLN A 252 12.14 -9.88 -35.90
CA GLN A 252 12.63 -8.53 -36.21
C GLN A 252 11.61 -7.40 -36.02
N TYR A 253 10.35 -7.72 -35.75
CA TYR A 253 9.28 -6.72 -35.69
C TYR A 253 8.85 -6.44 -34.25
N VAL A 254 8.55 -5.17 -33.98
CA VAL A 254 7.84 -4.73 -32.78
C VAL A 254 6.42 -4.32 -33.14
N TYR A 255 5.48 -4.66 -32.28
CA TYR A 255 4.06 -4.40 -32.41
C TYR A 255 3.56 -3.56 -31.24
N ILE A 256 2.81 -2.52 -31.54
CA ILE A 256 2.40 -1.51 -30.57
C ILE A 256 0.90 -1.28 -30.70
N ALA A 257 0.14 -1.67 -29.69
CA ALA A 257 -1.28 -1.34 -29.60
C ALA A 257 -1.46 0.15 -29.25
N GLY A 258 -2.38 0.84 -29.92
CA GLY A 258 -2.77 2.20 -29.59
C GLY A 258 -4.23 2.27 -29.12
N ASN A 259 -4.49 3.13 -28.14
CA ASN A 259 -5.86 3.43 -27.69
C ASN A 259 -6.76 4.03 -28.81
N ASN A 260 -6.16 4.49 -29.90
CA ASN A 260 -6.90 4.94 -31.07
C ASN A 260 -7.45 3.79 -31.96
N GLY A 261 -7.25 2.52 -31.60
CA GLY A 261 -7.78 1.36 -32.34
C GLY A 261 -6.80 0.75 -33.35
N TYR A 262 -5.55 1.21 -33.39
CA TYR A 262 -4.54 0.74 -34.33
C TYR A 262 -3.54 -0.19 -33.64
N ILE A 263 -2.98 -1.13 -34.41
CA ILE A 263 -1.77 -1.86 -34.03
C ILE A 263 -0.70 -1.46 -35.04
N TYR A 264 0.38 -0.88 -34.54
CA TYR A 264 1.51 -0.44 -35.36
C TYR A 264 2.59 -1.51 -35.40
N LYS A 265 3.22 -1.68 -36.57
CA LYS A 265 4.32 -2.62 -36.82
C LYS A 265 5.46 -1.91 -37.53
N PHE A 266 6.69 -2.14 -37.07
CA PHE A 266 7.93 -1.79 -37.78
C PHE A 266 9.10 -2.64 -37.28
N ASP A 267 10.24 -2.57 -37.97
CA ASP A 267 11.47 -3.24 -37.55
C ASP A 267 12.09 -2.51 -36.36
N TRP A 268 12.26 -3.22 -35.24
CA TRP A 268 12.72 -2.60 -34.00
C TRP A 268 14.20 -2.20 -34.03
N ARG A 269 14.99 -2.72 -34.98
CA ARG A 269 16.41 -2.41 -35.14
C ARG A 269 16.59 -1.07 -35.84
N THR A 270 15.83 -0.84 -36.90
CA THR A 270 15.89 0.40 -37.69
C THR A 270 14.95 1.49 -37.15
N GLY A 271 13.92 1.12 -36.39
CA GLY A 271 12.92 2.04 -35.87
C GLY A 271 11.90 2.48 -36.94
N PRO A 272 11.08 3.50 -36.61
CA PRO A 272 9.95 3.93 -37.43
C PRO A 272 10.32 4.78 -38.68
N GLY A 273 11.58 5.22 -38.81
CA GLY A 273 11.99 6.25 -39.77
C GLY A 273 11.80 7.68 -39.24
N ASP A 274 12.25 8.70 -39.99
CA ASP A 274 12.27 10.10 -39.51
C ASP A 274 10.86 10.70 -39.37
N ASN A 275 9.92 10.23 -40.19
CA ASN A 275 8.53 10.66 -40.25
C ASN A 275 7.55 9.47 -40.17
N ASN A 276 7.94 8.40 -39.47
CA ASN A 276 7.18 7.15 -39.34
C ASN A 276 6.94 6.41 -40.69
N GLU A 277 7.75 6.64 -41.72
CA GLU A 277 7.58 6.04 -43.05
C GLU A 277 7.76 4.51 -43.10
N TYR A 278 8.40 3.91 -42.09
CA TYR A 278 8.56 2.46 -41.98
C TYR A 278 7.47 1.80 -41.14
N VAL A 279 6.52 2.59 -40.63
CA VAL A 279 5.44 2.10 -39.79
C VAL A 279 4.25 1.68 -40.63
N THR A 280 3.80 0.45 -40.42
CA THR A 280 2.58 -0.12 -41.04
C THR A 280 1.53 -0.48 -39.98
N THR A 281 0.28 -0.58 -40.39
CA THR A 281 -0.86 -1.12 -39.61
C THR A 281 -1.53 -2.26 -40.40
N PHE A 282 -2.78 -2.58 -40.09
CA PHE A 282 -3.58 -3.63 -40.71
C PHE A 282 -3.48 -3.68 -42.24
N ASP A 283 -3.31 -4.90 -42.75
CA ASP A 283 -3.12 -5.23 -44.18
C ASP A 283 -1.99 -4.42 -44.86
N GLY A 284 -0.94 -4.09 -44.11
CA GLY A 284 0.22 -3.36 -44.61
C GLY A 284 -0.03 -1.89 -44.93
N ALA A 285 -1.12 -1.30 -44.45
CA ALA A 285 -1.40 0.12 -44.67
C ALA A 285 -0.34 1.00 -43.99
N PRO A 286 0.16 2.07 -44.66
CA PRO A 286 1.17 2.95 -44.08
C PRO A 286 0.61 3.78 -42.92
N PHE A 287 1.49 4.24 -42.03
CA PHE A 287 1.12 5.14 -40.93
C PHE A 287 0.37 6.39 -41.42
N GLY A 288 -0.74 6.70 -40.76
CA GLY A 288 -1.61 7.82 -41.11
C GLY A 288 -2.78 7.48 -42.04
N ASP A 289 -2.89 6.23 -42.52
CA ASP A 289 -4.09 5.75 -43.20
C ASP A 289 -5.23 5.50 -42.19
N GLU A 290 -6.22 6.41 -42.17
CA GLU A 290 -7.36 6.35 -41.25
C GLU A 290 -8.44 5.34 -41.66
N SER A 291 -8.24 4.57 -42.74
CA SER A 291 -9.27 3.67 -43.29
C SER A 291 -9.47 2.37 -42.51
N LYS A 292 -8.55 2.00 -41.61
CA LYS A 292 -8.55 0.71 -40.91
C LYS A 292 -8.17 0.84 -39.43
N SER A 293 -9.15 0.70 -38.55
CA SER A 293 -8.97 0.62 -37.10
C SER A 293 -9.92 -0.42 -36.50
N ILE A 294 -9.55 -1.00 -35.36
CA ILE A 294 -10.48 -1.77 -34.54
C ILE A 294 -11.59 -0.82 -34.06
N PRO A 295 -12.86 -1.11 -34.41
CA PRO A 295 -13.98 -0.23 -34.08
C PRO A 295 -14.16 -0.20 -32.56
N TYR A 296 -14.37 1.01 -32.06
CA TYR A 296 -14.55 1.24 -30.63
C TYR A 296 -15.88 0.66 -30.12
N ASP A 297 -16.96 0.81 -30.90
CA ASP A 297 -18.32 0.41 -30.55
C ASP A 297 -18.88 -0.64 -31.53
N THR A 298 -19.18 -1.83 -31.02
CA THR A 298 -20.11 -2.80 -31.65
C THR A 298 -21.32 -3.09 -30.76
N ILE A 299 -21.35 -2.58 -29.52
CA ILE A 299 -22.41 -2.78 -28.53
C ILE A 299 -22.71 -1.44 -27.84
N ASP A 300 -23.97 -1.02 -27.89
CA ASP A 300 -24.49 0.30 -27.47
C ASP A 300 -24.61 0.36 -25.92
N ILE A 301 -23.61 0.87 -25.18
CA ILE A 301 -23.72 0.99 -23.70
C ILE A 301 -23.04 2.24 -23.10
N ASP A 302 -23.83 3.03 -22.36
CA ASP A 302 -23.45 4.19 -21.54
C ASP A 302 -22.64 3.76 -20.28
N TYR A 303 -21.32 3.56 -20.42
CA TYR A 303 -20.41 3.31 -19.29
C TYR A 303 -19.47 4.50 -19.02
N TYR A 304 -19.53 5.03 -17.78
CA TYR A 304 -18.52 5.91 -17.19
C TYR A 304 -17.47 5.04 -16.47
N VAL A 305 -16.51 4.50 -17.21
CA VAL A 305 -15.25 4.00 -16.65
C VAL A 305 -14.19 5.07 -16.90
N SER A 306 -13.49 5.50 -15.85
CA SER A 306 -12.53 6.62 -15.91
C SER A 306 -11.29 6.34 -16.77
N TYR A 307 -11.08 5.09 -17.19
CA TYR A 307 -9.89 4.64 -17.94
C TYR A 307 -10.32 3.74 -19.11
N LYS A 308 -10.51 4.33 -20.29
CA LYS A 308 -10.95 3.63 -21.52
C LYS A 308 -9.71 3.28 -22.38
N CYS A 309 -9.56 2.01 -22.78
CA CYS A 309 -8.55 1.57 -23.74
C CYS A 309 -9.19 0.78 -24.89
N ASN A 310 -9.02 1.20 -26.15
CA ASN A 310 -9.60 0.49 -27.30
C ASN A 310 -8.93 -0.86 -27.53
N VAL A 311 -7.64 -0.91 -27.86
CA VAL A 311 -6.88 -2.17 -28.01
C VAL A 311 -6.08 -2.39 -26.75
N GLU A 312 -6.13 -3.59 -26.18
CA GLU A 312 -5.37 -3.99 -24.98
C GLU A 312 -3.95 -4.43 -25.30
N SER A 313 -3.19 -4.81 -24.27
CA SER A 313 -1.82 -5.34 -24.39
C SER A 313 -1.75 -6.54 -25.35
N LEU A 314 -0.68 -6.59 -26.15
CA LEU A 314 -0.47 -7.59 -27.19
C LEU A 314 0.26 -8.82 -26.64
N VAL A 315 -0.05 -9.99 -27.17
CA VAL A 315 0.69 -11.24 -26.92
C VAL A 315 1.11 -11.84 -28.26
N ALA A 316 2.39 -12.14 -28.41
CA ALA A 316 2.92 -12.82 -29.59
C ALA A 316 3.10 -14.32 -29.29
N ASN A 317 2.66 -15.19 -30.19
CA ASN A 317 2.91 -16.63 -30.10
C ASN A 317 3.22 -17.18 -31.50
N SER A 318 4.50 -17.35 -31.77
CA SER A 318 5.04 -18.16 -32.87
C SER A 318 4.51 -17.83 -34.25
N GLY A 319 4.33 -16.55 -34.57
CA GLY A 319 3.86 -16.08 -35.88
C GLY A 319 2.49 -15.42 -35.86
N THR A 320 1.76 -15.52 -34.76
CA THR A 320 0.48 -14.82 -34.55
C THR A 320 0.56 -13.84 -33.39
N ILE A 321 -0.33 -12.84 -33.44
CA ILE A 321 -0.49 -11.81 -32.42
C ILE A 321 -1.92 -11.83 -31.93
N TYR A 322 -2.07 -11.88 -30.62
CA TYR A 322 -3.35 -11.88 -29.94
C TYR A 322 -3.54 -10.58 -29.19
N CYS A 323 -4.77 -10.07 -29.22
CA CYS A 323 -5.15 -8.95 -28.38
C CYS A 323 -6.65 -9.00 -28.08
N LYS A 324 -7.04 -8.24 -27.07
CA LYS A 324 -8.43 -7.98 -26.74
C LYS A 324 -8.74 -6.52 -27.06
N ALA A 325 -10.01 -6.20 -27.24
CA ALA A 325 -10.43 -4.82 -27.43
C ALA A 325 -11.67 -4.46 -26.62
N TYR A 326 -11.89 -3.16 -26.46
CA TYR A 326 -12.99 -2.58 -25.69
C TYR A 326 -14.36 -3.03 -26.19
N ASN A 327 -14.49 -3.28 -27.49
CA ASN A 327 -15.70 -3.80 -28.12
C ASN A 327 -16.04 -5.26 -27.72
N GLY A 328 -15.25 -5.87 -26.83
CA GLY A 328 -15.45 -7.23 -26.32
C GLY A 328 -14.91 -8.31 -27.26
N MET A 329 -14.18 -7.96 -28.31
CA MET A 329 -13.60 -8.94 -29.22
C MET A 329 -12.21 -9.40 -28.75
N VAL A 330 -11.92 -10.67 -29.00
CA VAL A 330 -10.59 -11.27 -28.96
C VAL A 330 -10.15 -11.49 -30.40
N TYR A 331 -8.96 -11.01 -30.76
CA TYR A 331 -8.44 -11.08 -32.11
C TYR A 331 -7.17 -11.91 -32.19
N CYS A 332 -6.98 -12.56 -33.34
CA CYS A 332 -5.75 -13.20 -33.76
C CYS A 332 -5.34 -12.62 -35.12
N PHE A 333 -4.12 -12.10 -35.21
CA PHE A 333 -3.51 -11.55 -36.42
C PHE A 333 -2.28 -12.37 -36.80
N ASP A 334 -1.91 -12.36 -38.08
CA ASP A 334 -0.60 -12.86 -38.50
C ASP A 334 0.50 -11.81 -38.25
N LYS A 335 1.74 -12.17 -38.55
CA LYS A 335 2.91 -11.27 -38.43
C LYS A 335 2.79 -9.99 -39.27
N ASP A 336 1.92 -9.94 -40.27
CA ASP A 336 1.71 -8.79 -41.16
C ASP A 336 0.43 -8.01 -40.82
N LEU A 337 -0.17 -8.30 -39.66
CA LEU A 337 -1.40 -7.69 -39.16
C LEU A 337 -2.64 -7.95 -40.04
N ASN A 338 -2.62 -9.03 -40.83
CA ASN A 338 -3.83 -9.54 -41.45
C ASN A 338 -4.63 -10.29 -40.38
N LEU A 339 -5.92 -9.98 -40.26
CA LEU A 339 -6.80 -10.67 -39.31
C LEU A 339 -6.91 -12.14 -39.72
N VAL A 340 -6.65 -13.07 -38.80
CA VAL A 340 -6.78 -14.52 -39.00
C VAL A 340 -8.17 -14.97 -38.55
N TRP A 341 -8.52 -14.64 -37.31
CA TRP A 341 -9.85 -14.87 -36.75
C TRP A 341 -10.17 -13.86 -35.64
N SER A 342 -11.45 -13.70 -35.36
CA SER A 342 -11.98 -12.89 -34.25
C SER A 342 -13.11 -13.61 -33.52
N TYR A 343 -13.25 -13.35 -32.22
CA TYR A 343 -14.27 -13.94 -31.36
C TYR A 343 -14.92 -12.89 -30.45
N GLN A 344 -16.25 -12.88 -30.35
CA GLN A 344 -17.00 -11.94 -29.50
C GLN A 344 -17.21 -12.51 -28.10
N SER A 345 -16.56 -11.92 -27.10
CA SER A 345 -16.84 -12.19 -25.69
C SER A 345 -18.09 -11.42 -25.21
N GLY A 346 -18.61 -11.80 -24.04
CA GLY A 346 -19.86 -11.26 -23.48
C GLY A 346 -19.72 -9.93 -22.74
N GLY A 347 -18.54 -9.32 -22.68
CA GLY A 347 -18.32 -8.05 -22.01
C GLY A 347 -17.14 -7.26 -22.57
N HIS A 348 -17.02 -6.01 -22.11
CA HIS A 348 -15.85 -5.19 -22.41
C HIS A 348 -14.57 -5.84 -21.86
N ASN A 349 -13.42 -5.41 -22.35
CA ASN A 349 -12.14 -5.81 -21.80
C ASN A 349 -11.51 -4.62 -21.07
N TYR A 350 -10.81 -4.90 -19.96
CA TYR A 350 -10.09 -3.88 -19.18
C TYR A 350 -8.67 -4.35 -18.81
N TYR A 351 -7.63 -3.71 -19.39
CA TYR A 351 -6.19 -3.78 -19.07
C TYR A 351 -5.60 -5.17 -18.78
N THR A 352 -6.06 -6.21 -19.48
CA THR A 352 -5.59 -7.60 -19.27
C THR A 352 -5.15 -8.22 -20.58
N THR A 353 -4.15 -9.10 -20.56
CA THR A 353 -3.72 -9.87 -21.74
C THR A 353 -4.45 -11.21 -21.82
N PRO A 354 -4.69 -11.76 -23.01
CA PRO A 354 -5.03 -13.17 -23.13
C PRO A 354 -3.78 -14.04 -22.85
N THR A 355 -3.97 -15.22 -22.23
CA THR A 355 -2.90 -16.21 -22.06
C THR A 355 -3.03 -17.29 -23.12
N ILE A 356 -1.96 -17.58 -23.87
CA ILE A 356 -1.99 -18.54 -24.97
C ILE A 356 -1.13 -19.72 -24.56
N ARG A 357 -1.76 -20.85 -24.20
CA ARG A 357 -1.08 -22.09 -23.80
C ARG A 357 -1.41 -23.17 -24.82
N TYR A 358 -0.39 -23.58 -25.60
CA TYR A 358 -0.53 -24.46 -26.75
C TYR A 358 -1.73 -24.04 -27.62
N ASN A 359 -2.67 -24.97 -27.86
CA ASN A 359 -3.82 -24.78 -28.74
C ASN A 359 -4.97 -23.96 -28.14
N TYR A 360 -4.76 -23.30 -26.99
CA TYR A 360 -5.82 -22.62 -26.26
C TYR A 360 -5.49 -21.15 -25.99
N VAL A 361 -6.48 -20.28 -26.23
CA VAL A 361 -6.47 -18.86 -25.87
C VAL A 361 -7.41 -18.67 -24.69
N PHE A 362 -6.83 -18.39 -23.52
CA PHE A 362 -7.56 -18.07 -22.30
C PHE A 362 -7.75 -16.56 -22.18
N SER A 363 -9.00 -16.12 -22.08
CA SER A 363 -9.38 -14.71 -22.10
C SER A 363 -10.31 -14.38 -20.94
N GLY A 364 -9.79 -13.68 -19.94
CA GLY A 364 -10.58 -13.02 -18.90
C GLY A 364 -11.24 -11.74 -19.43
N CYS A 365 -12.52 -11.55 -19.10
CA CYS A 365 -13.32 -10.41 -19.55
C CYS A 365 -13.93 -9.63 -18.38
N TYR A 366 -14.35 -8.38 -18.63
CA TYR A 366 -14.98 -7.50 -17.64
C TYR A 366 -16.43 -7.92 -17.29
N ASP A 367 -17.01 -8.87 -18.03
CA ASP A 367 -18.27 -9.51 -17.64
C ASP A 367 -18.09 -10.53 -16.51
N GLY A 368 -16.91 -10.68 -15.93
CA GLY A 368 -16.65 -11.63 -14.85
C GLY A 368 -16.45 -13.08 -15.31
N THR A 369 -16.26 -13.30 -16.61
CA THR A 369 -16.18 -14.64 -17.22
C THR A 369 -14.78 -14.92 -17.78
N LEU A 370 -14.30 -16.14 -17.57
CA LEU A 370 -13.16 -16.71 -18.29
C LEU A 370 -13.65 -17.44 -19.54
N TYR A 371 -13.10 -17.09 -20.70
CA TYR A 371 -13.35 -17.74 -21.98
C TYR A 371 -12.12 -18.57 -22.39
N VAL A 372 -12.36 -19.77 -22.93
CA VAL A 372 -11.33 -20.62 -23.53
C VAL A 372 -11.69 -20.80 -25.00
N ILE A 373 -10.83 -20.29 -25.87
CA ILE A 373 -11.02 -20.25 -27.31
C ILE A 373 -9.98 -21.16 -27.96
N ASP A 374 -10.39 -21.91 -28.96
CA ASP A 374 -9.50 -22.73 -29.77
C ASP A 374 -8.56 -21.82 -30.56
N GLN A 375 -7.25 -21.95 -30.33
CA GLN A 375 -6.26 -21.08 -30.96
C GLN A 375 -6.27 -21.20 -32.48
N ILE A 376 -6.56 -22.38 -33.01
CA ILE A 376 -6.51 -22.69 -34.44
C ILE A 376 -7.69 -22.06 -35.17
N THR A 377 -8.91 -22.25 -34.66
CA THR A 377 -10.15 -21.90 -35.34
C THR A 377 -10.75 -20.57 -34.88
N GLY A 378 -10.40 -20.10 -33.69
CA GLY A 378 -11.04 -18.95 -33.03
C GLY A 378 -12.42 -19.27 -32.45
N GLU A 379 -12.82 -20.54 -32.40
CA GLU A 379 -14.13 -20.97 -31.88
C GLU A 379 -14.09 -21.13 -30.36
N LEU A 380 -15.22 -20.83 -29.69
CA LEU A 380 -15.34 -21.04 -28.25
C LEU A 380 -15.31 -22.54 -27.94
N ILE A 381 -14.42 -22.94 -27.04
CA ILE A 381 -14.44 -24.28 -26.45
C ILE A 381 -15.36 -24.28 -25.24
N THR A 382 -15.09 -23.40 -24.27
CA THR A 382 -15.87 -23.29 -23.03
C THR A 382 -15.74 -21.92 -22.39
N LYS A 383 -16.65 -21.61 -21.47
CA LYS A 383 -16.59 -20.41 -20.65
C LYS A 383 -17.13 -20.65 -19.26
N LYS A 384 -16.61 -19.92 -18.29
CA LYS A 384 -17.03 -20.02 -16.89
C LYS A 384 -17.12 -18.65 -16.25
N VAL A 385 -18.28 -18.35 -15.65
CA VAL A 385 -18.43 -17.17 -14.80
C VAL A 385 -17.62 -17.42 -13.53
N VAL A 386 -16.63 -16.55 -13.28
CA VAL A 386 -15.75 -16.60 -12.11
C VAL A 386 -16.37 -15.77 -10.99
N TYR A 387 -16.59 -14.48 -11.24
CA TYR A 387 -17.16 -13.56 -10.26
C TYR A 387 -17.87 -12.39 -10.94
N GLN A 388 -19.07 -12.06 -10.48
CA GLN A 388 -19.85 -10.92 -10.97
C GLN A 388 -20.50 -10.22 -9.78
N THR A 389 -20.50 -8.89 -9.79
CA THR A 389 -21.30 -8.04 -8.89
C THR A 389 -22.30 -7.21 -9.68
N GLU A 390 -23.37 -6.79 -9.02
CA GLU A 390 -24.25 -5.75 -9.58
C GLU A 390 -23.66 -4.36 -9.33
N SER A 391 -23.55 -3.58 -10.39
CA SER A 391 -23.28 -2.14 -10.33
C SER A 391 -24.54 -1.37 -10.71
N ARG A 392 -24.53 -0.04 -10.54
CA ARG A 392 -25.62 0.84 -11.01
C ARG A 392 -25.89 0.73 -12.52
N GLN A 393 -25.00 0.08 -13.28
CA GLN A 393 -24.97 0.07 -14.74
C GLN A 393 -25.07 -1.34 -15.36
N GLY A 394 -25.13 -2.40 -14.54
CA GLY A 394 -25.20 -3.79 -15.00
C GLY A 394 -24.32 -4.73 -14.18
N LYS A 395 -24.25 -6.00 -14.59
CA LYS A 395 -23.32 -6.98 -13.99
C LYS A 395 -21.91 -6.73 -14.49
N CYS A 396 -20.94 -6.68 -13.59
CA CYS A 396 -19.53 -6.49 -13.92
C CYS A 396 -18.63 -7.34 -13.02
N GLY A 397 -17.41 -7.61 -13.48
CA GLY A 397 -16.34 -8.27 -12.72
C GLY A 397 -15.11 -8.42 -13.61
N THR A 398 -13.92 -8.13 -13.09
CA THR A 398 -12.69 -8.29 -13.89
C THR A 398 -12.08 -9.66 -13.61
N VAL A 399 -11.90 -10.46 -14.65
CA VAL A 399 -11.08 -11.68 -14.62
C VAL A 399 -9.73 -11.36 -15.25
N ASN A 400 -8.64 -11.52 -14.50
CA ASN A 400 -7.30 -11.20 -15.00
C ASN A 400 -6.68 -12.36 -15.80
N ALA A 401 -5.49 -12.12 -16.37
CA ALA A 401 -4.77 -13.10 -17.19
C ALA A 401 -4.43 -14.35 -16.35
N PRO A 402 -4.88 -15.55 -16.76
CA PRO A 402 -4.59 -16.76 -16.01
C PRO A 402 -3.13 -17.22 -16.20
N ALA A 403 -2.58 -17.91 -15.19
CA ALA A 403 -1.43 -18.77 -15.34
C ALA A 403 -1.94 -20.21 -15.58
N VAL A 404 -1.40 -20.89 -16.59
CA VAL A 404 -1.90 -22.20 -17.05
C VAL A 404 -0.76 -23.21 -17.12
N LEU A 405 -0.84 -24.26 -16.30
CA LEU A 405 0.15 -25.35 -16.24
C LEU A 405 -0.47 -26.68 -16.67
N GLU A 406 0.30 -27.57 -17.26
CA GLU A 406 -0.16 -28.94 -17.60
C GLU A 406 -0.19 -29.81 -16.34
N ASP A 407 -1.24 -30.62 -16.18
CA ASP A 407 -1.43 -31.44 -14.98
C ASP A 407 -0.82 -32.85 -15.06
N GLY A 408 -0.05 -33.13 -16.12
CA GLY A 408 0.58 -34.42 -16.40
C GLY A 408 -0.40 -35.55 -16.77
N LYS A 409 -1.71 -35.26 -16.89
CA LYS A 409 -2.77 -36.23 -17.23
C LYS A 409 -3.53 -35.86 -18.50
N GLY A 410 -2.99 -34.93 -19.28
CA GLY A 410 -3.60 -34.40 -20.50
C GLY A 410 -4.61 -33.27 -20.25
N GLY A 411 -4.65 -32.70 -19.05
CA GLY A 411 -5.40 -31.50 -18.72
C GLY A 411 -4.49 -30.37 -18.24
N TYR A 412 -5.12 -29.28 -17.77
CA TYR A 412 -4.45 -28.08 -17.32
C TYR A 412 -4.99 -27.60 -15.97
N ASP A 413 -4.08 -27.13 -15.13
CA ASP A 413 -4.36 -26.30 -13.96
C ASP A 413 -4.38 -24.82 -14.38
N VAL A 414 -5.50 -24.16 -14.14
CA VAL A 414 -5.74 -22.76 -14.51
C VAL A 414 -5.92 -21.94 -13.24
N PHE A 415 -4.96 -21.07 -12.98
CA PHE A 415 -4.95 -20.15 -11.84
C PHE A 415 -5.24 -18.74 -12.32
N LEU A 416 -6.12 -18.03 -11.65
CA LEU A 416 -6.43 -16.64 -12.01
C LEU A 416 -6.88 -15.82 -10.82
N SER A 417 -6.56 -14.53 -10.85
CA SER A 417 -7.13 -13.55 -9.94
C SER A 417 -8.33 -12.86 -10.58
N TYR A 418 -9.25 -12.36 -9.75
CA TYR A 418 -10.43 -11.62 -10.19
C TYR A 418 -10.81 -10.54 -9.19
N SER A 419 -11.67 -9.60 -9.64
CA SER A 419 -12.20 -8.52 -8.81
C SER A 419 -13.62 -8.09 -9.22
N ASP A 420 -14.24 -7.22 -8.43
CA ASP A 420 -15.55 -6.61 -8.71
C ASP A 420 -15.58 -5.65 -9.91
N GLY A 421 -14.43 -5.36 -10.53
CA GLY A 421 -14.34 -4.51 -11.71
C GLY A 421 -14.38 -3.01 -11.44
N LEU A 422 -14.25 -2.57 -10.19
CA LEU A 422 -14.19 -1.14 -9.85
C LEU A 422 -12.79 -0.51 -10.02
N GLY A 423 -11.88 -1.21 -10.72
CA GLY A 423 -10.52 -0.73 -10.98
C GLY A 423 -9.69 -0.54 -9.70
N MET A 424 -9.21 0.67 -9.47
CA MET A 424 -8.45 1.03 -8.26
C MET A 424 -9.31 1.05 -7.00
N ASP A 425 -10.63 1.22 -7.12
CA ASP A 425 -11.58 1.27 -6.00
C ASP A 425 -12.18 -0.10 -5.66
N SER A 426 -11.57 -1.19 -6.15
CA SER A 426 -12.08 -2.53 -5.95
C SER A 426 -12.18 -2.89 -4.46
N ARG A 427 -13.35 -3.40 -4.07
CA ARG A 427 -13.66 -3.79 -2.68
C ARG A 427 -13.69 -5.30 -2.49
N PHE A 428 -13.88 -6.02 -3.60
CA PHE A 428 -13.87 -7.48 -3.64
C PHE A 428 -12.85 -7.95 -4.65
N SER A 429 -12.00 -8.86 -4.20
CA SER A 429 -11.01 -9.54 -5.03
C SER A 429 -10.75 -10.94 -4.49
N GLY A 430 -10.22 -11.80 -5.34
CA GLY A 430 -9.92 -13.16 -4.98
C GLY A 430 -9.10 -13.86 -6.04
N MET A 431 -8.89 -15.14 -5.80
CA MET A 431 -8.21 -16.03 -6.72
C MET A 431 -9.02 -17.32 -6.85
N ALA A 432 -9.03 -17.90 -8.05
CA ALA A 432 -9.70 -19.16 -8.32
C ALA A 432 -8.74 -20.11 -9.03
N VAL A 433 -8.89 -21.40 -8.71
CA VAL A 433 -8.18 -22.51 -9.34
C VAL A 433 -9.21 -23.37 -10.06
N PHE A 434 -8.97 -23.60 -11.35
CA PHE A 434 -9.79 -24.45 -12.20
C PHE A 434 -8.95 -25.60 -12.78
N LYS A 435 -9.60 -26.74 -13.01
CA LYS A 435 -9.10 -27.78 -13.90
C LYS A 435 -9.75 -27.62 -15.27
N PHE A 436 -8.95 -27.71 -16.32
CA PHE A 436 -9.40 -27.72 -17.71
C PHE A 436 -8.95 -29.01 -18.39
N ASP A 437 -9.90 -29.84 -18.82
CA ASP A 437 -9.62 -31.16 -19.43
C ASP A 437 -9.52 -31.11 -20.98
N GLY A 438 -9.38 -29.91 -21.54
CA GLY A 438 -9.45 -29.67 -22.99
C GLY A 438 -10.86 -29.39 -23.51
N LYS A 439 -11.91 -29.54 -22.69
CA LYS A 439 -13.31 -29.27 -23.07
C LYS A 439 -14.08 -28.44 -22.06
N GLU A 440 -13.92 -28.68 -20.76
CA GLU A 440 -14.70 -28.03 -19.71
C GLU A 440 -13.82 -27.45 -18.60
N LEU A 441 -14.24 -26.30 -18.05
CA LEU A 441 -13.65 -25.69 -16.86
C LEU A 441 -14.38 -26.12 -15.60
N THR A 442 -13.70 -26.85 -14.72
CA THR A 442 -14.20 -27.28 -13.41
C THR A 442 -13.53 -26.46 -12.32
N LEU A 443 -14.33 -25.78 -11.49
CA LEU A 443 -13.81 -25.03 -10.34
C LEU A 443 -13.27 -26.03 -9.30
N THR A 444 -11.99 -25.94 -8.99
CA THR A 444 -11.35 -26.70 -7.92
C THR A 444 -11.49 -25.97 -6.60
N LYS A 445 -11.12 -24.68 -6.59
CA LYS A 445 -11.12 -23.85 -5.38
C LYS A 445 -11.38 -22.40 -5.72
N ASP A 446 -12.14 -21.73 -4.85
CA ASP A 446 -12.31 -20.29 -4.85
C ASP A 446 -11.82 -19.72 -3.51
N LEU A 447 -10.96 -18.71 -3.57
CA LEU A 447 -10.30 -18.05 -2.45
C LEU A 447 -10.78 -16.59 -2.30
N VAL A 448 -12.05 -16.31 -2.59
CA VAL A 448 -12.69 -14.98 -2.45
C VAL A 448 -12.31 -14.31 -1.12
N ASN A 449 -11.79 -13.07 -1.17
CA ASN A 449 -11.46 -12.25 -0.01
C ASN A 449 -10.56 -12.92 1.06
N THR A 450 -9.91 -14.05 0.74
CA THR A 450 -9.12 -14.81 1.71
C THR A 450 -7.79 -14.10 1.95
N TYR A 451 -7.20 -13.54 0.90
CA TYR A 451 -5.88 -12.89 0.90
C TYR A 451 -5.94 -11.39 0.53
N GLY A 452 -7.15 -10.81 0.51
CA GLY A 452 -7.38 -9.43 0.07
C GLY A 452 -7.11 -9.24 -1.43
N SER A 453 -6.63 -8.07 -1.81
CA SER A 453 -6.21 -7.75 -3.18
C SER A 453 -5.08 -8.67 -3.63
N VAL A 454 -5.26 -9.33 -4.77
CA VAL A 454 -4.27 -10.20 -5.41
C VAL A 454 -3.81 -9.56 -6.72
N SER A 455 -2.54 -9.72 -7.08
CA SER A 455 -2.00 -9.20 -8.33
C SER A 455 -2.79 -9.68 -9.56
N SER A 456 -2.85 -8.82 -10.59
CA SER A 456 -3.47 -9.15 -11.87
C SER A 456 -2.68 -10.21 -12.65
N TYR A 457 -1.42 -10.43 -12.29
CA TYR A 457 -0.56 -11.44 -12.92
C TYR A 457 0.04 -12.34 -11.84
N LEU A 458 0.01 -13.64 -12.11
CA LEU A 458 0.55 -14.68 -11.24
C LEU A 458 1.85 -15.18 -11.87
N LEU A 459 2.82 -15.56 -11.04
CA LEU A 459 4.06 -16.21 -11.48
C LEU A 459 3.88 -17.73 -11.43
N ILE A 460 4.23 -18.42 -12.50
CA ILE A 460 4.35 -19.88 -12.47
C ILE A 460 5.49 -20.24 -11.51
N TRP A 461 5.18 -20.99 -10.46
CA TRP A 461 6.13 -21.37 -9.42
C TRP A 461 6.48 -22.84 -9.55
N ASP A 462 7.62 -23.12 -10.15
CA ASP A 462 8.17 -24.46 -10.42
C ASP A 462 9.46 -24.74 -9.64
N VAL A 463 9.72 -23.94 -8.60
CA VAL A 463 10.93 -24.08 -7.78
C VAL A 463 10.66 -24.97 -6.56
N ASN A 464 11.42 -26.06 -6.45
CA ASN A 464 11.37 -27.01 -5.33
C ASN A 464 9.97 -27.59 -5.06
N THR A 465 9.13 -27.69 -6.10
CA THR A 465 7.75 -28.19 -6.00
C THR A 465 7.53 -29.42 -6.88
N GLU A 466 6.89 -30.44 -6.33
CA GLU A 466 6.43 -31.62 -7.09
C GLU A 466 5.05 -31.39 -7.76
N ASP A 467 4.26 -30.47 -7.24
CA ASP A 467 2.91 -30.11 -7.73
C ASP A 467 2.90 -28.75 -8.44
N ASN A 468 2.00 -28.59 -9.41
CA ASN A 468 1.75 -27.30 -10.07
C ASN A 468 1.36 -26.21 -9.06
N CYS A 469 2.16 -25.15 -9.01
CA CYS A 469 1.96 -24.04 -8.10
C CYS A 469 2.08 -22.69 -8.83
N VAL A 470 1.45 -21.67 -8.25
CA VAL A 470 1.66 -20.28 -8.64
C VAL A 470 2.00 -19.42 -7.42
N LEU A 471 2.89 -18.46 -7.62
CA LEU A 471 3.16 -17.42 -6.65
C LEU A 471 2.28 -16.20 -6.98
N ALA A 472 1.50 -15.78 -5.99
CA ALA A 472 0.59 -14.66 -6.09
C ALA A 472 0.97 -13.61 -5.04
N PRO A 473 1.38 -12.40 -5.44
CA PRO A 473 1.45 -11.28 -4.52
C PRO A 473 0.05 -10.88 -4.07
N SER A 474 -0.14 -10.70 -2.76
CA SER A 474 -1.43 -10.38 -2.16
C SER A 474 -1.32 -9.34 -1.04
N ALA A 475 -2.45 -8.76 -0.63
CA ALA A 475 -2.53 -7.84 0.51
C ALA A 475 -2.09 -8.48 1.83
N LYS A 476 -2.01 -9.81 1.91
CA LYS A 476 -1.51 -10.57 3.07
C LYS A 476 -0.09 -11.11 2.90
N GLY A 477 0.63 -10.71 1.86
CA GLY A 477 2.00 -11.16 1.57
C GLY A 477 2.09 -11.97 0.29
N LEU A 478 3.26 -12.58 0.07
CA LEU A 478 3.50 -13.48 -1.06
C LEU A 478 2.95 -14.87 -0.72
N ILE A 479 1.99 -15.35 -1.50
CA ILE A 479 1.37 -16.66 -1.28
C ILE A 479 1.71 -17.61 -2.44
N ILE A 480 2.04 -18.85 -2.12
CA ILE A 480 2.14 -19.93 -3.09
C ILE A 480 0.85 -20.74 -3.02
N VAL A 481 0.21 -20.97 -4.15
CA VAL A 481 -1.04 -21.71 -4.24
C VAL A 481 -0.89 -22.90 -5.16
N ASP A 482 -1.21 -24.09 -4.64
CA ASP A 482 -1.13 -25.35 -5.36
C ASP A 482 -2.37 -25.63 -6.23
N SER A 483 -2.29 -26.65 -7.09
CA SER A 483 -3.40 -27.12 -7.94
C SER A 483 -4.67 -27.55 -7.20
N ALA A 484 -4.60 -27.85 -5.89
CA ALA A 484 -5.76 -28.13 -5.05
C ALA A 484 -6.36 -26.85 -4.43
N GLY A 485 -5.69 -25.70 -4.59
CA GLY A 485 -6.05 -24.42 -4.03
C GLY A 485 -5.68 -24.26 -2.55
N ASN A 486 -4.74 -25.06 -2.04
CA ASN A 486 -4.12 -24.78 -0.75
C ASN A 486 -3.07 -23.68 -0.94
N ALA A 487 -3.10 -22.72 -0.03
CA ALA A 487 -2.25 -21.56 -0.09
C ALA A 487 -1.32 -21.52 1.12
N THR A 488 -0.03 -21.36 0.88
CA THR A 488 1.01 -21.17 1.88
C THR A 488 1.58 -19.77 1.74
N VAL A 489 1.91 -19.12 2.86
CA VAL A 489 2.53 -17.79 2.82
C VAL A 489 4.04 -18.00 2.75
N LEU A 490 4.65 -17.56 1.66
CA LEU A 490 6.10 -17.58 1.47
C LEU A 490 6.76 -16.44 2.25
N ASN A 491 6.16 -15.25 2.22
CA ASN A 491 6.68 -14.08 2.94
C ASN A 491 5.55 -13.13 3.37
N GLU A 492 5.41 -12.92 4.68
CA GLU A 492 4.42 -12.02 5.31
C GLU A 492 4.85 -10.56 5.38
N GLU A 493 6.14 -10.24 5.22
CA GLU A 493 6.62 -8.85 5.24
C GLU A 493 5.98 -8.02 4.14
N PHE A 494 5.56 -8.67 3.06
CA PHE A 494 4.79 -8.08 1.97
C PHE A 494 3.30 -7.83 2.29
N SER A 495 2.84 -8.12 3.51
CA SER A 495 1.47 -7.81 3.95
C SER A 495 1.26 -6.30 4.11
N GLY A 496 0.09 -5.80 3.69
CA GLY A 496 -0.24 -4.37 3.76
C GLY A 496 0.42 -3.49 2.69
N PHE A 497 1.25 -4.04 1.79
CA PHE A 497 1.70 -3.32 0.60
C PHE A 497 0.51 -3.10 -0.34
N ASP A 498 -0.06 -1.89 -0.30
CA ASP A 498 -1.15 -1.50 -1.18
C ASP A 498 -0.71 -1.58 -2.65
N GLY A 499 -1.33 -2.50 -3.40
CA GLY A 499 -1.43 -2.40 -4.85
C GLY A 499 -0.37 -3.12 -5.69
N MET A 500 0.13 -4.30 -5.31
CA MET A 500 0.93 -5.12 -6.24
C MET A 500 0.12 -5.52 -7.47
N ARG A 501 0.23 -4.76 -8.55
CA ARG A 501 -0.50 -4.94 -9.82
C ARG A 501 0.36 -5.57 -10.91
N ASN A 502 1.67 -5.45 -10.80
CA ASN A 502 2.64 -6.02 -11.73
C ASN A 502 2.93 -7.49 -11.40
N ALA A 503 3.50 -8.17 -12.39
CA ALA A 503 3.89 -9.56 -12.23
C ALA A 503 5.24 -9.64 -11.50
N PRO A 504 5.38 -10.50 -10.48
CA PRO A 504 6.70 -10.84 -9.96
C PRO A 504 7.46 -11.63 -11.03
N VAL A 505 8.78 -11.43 -11.13
CA VAL A 505 9.63 -12.01 -12.17
C VAL A 505 10.63 -12.96 -11.53
N LEU A 506 10.69 -14.21 -12.00
CA LEU A 506 11.65 -15.20 -11.54
C LEU A 506 12.83 -15.27 -12.52
N VAL A 507 14.01 -14.89 -12.07
CA VAL A 507 15.24 -14.87 -12.87
C VAL A 507 16.12 -16.06 -12.52
N ASN A 508 16.53 -16.84 -13.53
CA ASN A 508 17.39 -18.02 -13.43
C ASN A 508 16.89 -19.07 -12.41
N GLN A 509 15.56 -19.15 -12.19
CA GLN A 509 14.92 -19.99 -11.16
C GLN A 509 15.48 -19.80 -9.74
N LYS A 510 16.17 -18.68 -9.48
CA LYS A 510 16.93 -18.45 -8.24
C LYS A 510 16.57 -17.14 -7.56
N TYR A 511 16.26 -16.11 -8.35
CA TYR A 511 16.06 -14.75 -7.85
C TYR A 511 14.66 -14.25 -8.23
N LEU A 512 13.87 -13.91 -7.22
CA LEU A 512 12.52 -13.40 -7.39
C LEU A 512 12.52 -11.87 -7.27
N TYR A 513 12.25 -11.18 -8.37
CA TYR A 513 12.18 -9.72 -8.45
C TYR A 513 10.74 -9.24 -8.35
N ILE A 514 10.50 -8.31 -7.44
CA ILE A 514 9.18 -7.74 -7.19
C ILE A 514 9.28 -6.23 -7.09
N THR A 515 8.72 -5.52 -8.07
CA THR A 515 8.61 -4.05 -8.00
C THR A 515 7.34 -3.68 -7.24
N THR A 516 7.49 -2.97 -6.13
CA THR A 516 6.35 -2.56 -5.30
C THR A 516 5.68 -1.31 -5.87
N TYR A 517 4.35 -1.26 -5.84
CA TYR A 517 3.59 -0.14 -6.41
C TYR A 517 3.81 1.17 -5.65
N SER A 518 3.63 1.18 -4.32
CA SER A 518 3.62 2.39 -3.49
C SER A 518 4.91 2.64 -2.71
N SER A 519 5.82 1.66 -2.62
CA SER A 519 7.00 1.76 -1.77
C SER A 519 8.28 2.15 -2.50
N HIS A 520 8.15 2.50 -3.79
CA HIS A 520 9.21 3.07 -4.63
C HIS A 520 10.51 2.26 -4.63
N ARG A 521 10.39 0.92 -4.66
CA ARG A 521 11.54 0.00 -4.73
C ARG A 521 11.21 -1.29 -5.49
N THR A 522 12.25 -1.93 -6.02
CA THR A 522 12.23 -3.33 -6.46
C THR A 522 12.97 -4.17 -5.44
N VAL A 523 12.35 -5.22 -4.93
CA VAL A 523 12.94 -6.14 -3.96
C VAL A 523 13.34 -7.43 -4.66
N VAL A 524 14.45 -8.02 -4.24
CA VAL A 524 14.95 -9.30 -4.74
C VAL A 524 14.99 -10.31 -3.60
N LEU A 525 14.30 -11.43 -3.80
CA LEU A 525 14.21 -12.54 -2.86
C LEU A 525 14.92 -13.77 -3.42
N ASP A 526 15.40 -14.63 -2.53
CA ASP A 526 15.71 -16.01 -2.88
C ASP A 526 14.43 -16.86 -3.03
N THR A 527 14.60 -18.12 -3.40
CA THR A 527 13.51 -19.08 -3.61
C THR A 527 12.84 -19.53 -2.31
N GLU A 528 13.46 -19.27 -1.15
CA GLU A 528 12.88 -19.54 0.17
C GLU A 528 12.02 -18.36 0.68
N GLY A 529 12.01 -17.25 -0.06
CA GLY A 529 11.29 -16.03 0.31
C GLY A 529 12.09 -15.11 1.22
N ASN A 530 13.39 -15.34 1.43
CA ASN A 530 14.23 -14.40 2.15
C ASN A 530 14.62 -13.25 1.20
N MET A 531 14.54 -12.02 1.69
CA MET A 531 15.04 -10.88 0.93
C MET A 531 16.56 -10.85 0.95
N ILE A 532 17.16 -10.88 -0.24
CA ILE A 532 18.62 -10.95 -0.44
C ILE A 532 19.18 -9.67 -1.06
N GLY A 533 18.32 -8.88 -1.72
CA GLY A 533 18.72 -7.58 -2.26
C GLY A 533 17.55 -6.66 -2.60
N GLY A 534 17.86 -5.48 -3.13
CA GLY A 534 16.85 -4.58 -3.67
C GLY A 534 17.46 -3.42 -4.46
N ILE A 535 16.65 -2.84 -5.33
CA ILE A 535 16.95 -1.65 -6.12
C ILE A 535 16.11 -0.49 -5.54
N ASP A 536 16.81 0.46 -4.95
CA ASP A 536 16.25 1.71 -4.45
C ASP A 536 16.36 2.84 -5.48
N GLY A 537 15.56 3.89 -5.33
CA GLY A 537 15.65 5.10 -6.15
C GLY A 537 14.62 5.21 -7.25
N ILE A 538 13.60 4.33 -7.26
CA ILE A 538 12.36 4.55 -8.00
C ILE A 538 11.72 5.82 -7.43
N SER A 539 11.20 6.67 -8.30
CA SER A 539 10.78 8.03 -7.95
C SER A 539 9.27 8.15 -7.70
N THR A 540 8.47 7.28 -8.31
CA THR A 540 6.99 7.30 -8.25
C THR A 540 6.38 5.89 -8.29
N TYR A 541 5.07 5.78 -8.53
CA TYR A 541 4.38 4.49 -8.58
C TYR A 541 4.83 3.68 -9.80
N SER A 542 4.92 2.36 -9.64
CA SER A 542 5.30 1.45 -10.74
C SER A 542 4.22 0.39 -10.95
N MET A 543 3.68 0.34 -12.17
CA MET A 543 2.73 -0.70 -12.61
C MET A 543 3.36 -1.74 -13.56
N VAL A 544 4.66 -1.65 -13.83
CA VAL A 544 5.36 -2.48 -14.83
C VAL A 544 6.28 -3.49 -14.12
N SER A 545 6.32 -4.73 -14.62
CA SER A 545 7.27 -5.74 -14.11
C SER A 545 8.71 -5.33 -14.45
N PRO A 546 9.68 -5.56 -13.57
CA PRO A 546 11.09 -5.29 -13.87
C PRO A 546 11.60 -6.23 -14.98
N VAL A 547 12.55 -5.75 -15.76
CA VAL A 547 13.22 -6.55 -16.81
C VAL A 547 14.70 -6.66 -16.47
N VAL A 548 15.19 -7.88 -16.27
CA VAL A 548 16.57 -8.18 -15.90
C VAL A 548 17.26 -8.81 -17.09
N VAL A 549 18.29 -8.16 -17.61
CA VAL A 549 18.97 -8.52 -18.86
C VAL A 549 20.41 -8.01 -18.82
N ASP A 550 21.35 -8.82 -19.30
CA ASP A 550 22.74 -8.44 -19.56
C ASP A 550 23.44 -7.69 -18.40
N GLY A 551 23.25 -8.12 -17.15
CA GLY A 551 23.84 -7.45 -15.99
C GLY A 551 23.11 -6.17 -15.55
N LEU A 552 21.93 -5.90 -16.12
CA LEU A 552 21.12 -4.70 -15.88
C LEU A 552 19.72 -5.06 -15.41
N SER A 553 19.10 -4.14 -14.67
CA SER A 553 17.71 -4.17 -14.25
C SER A 553 17.02 -2.89 -14.73
N LEU A 554 16.10 -3.05 -15.67
CA LEU A 554 15.28 -1.99 -16.23
C LEU A 554 13.98 -1.90 -15.41
N VAL A 555 13.76 -0.74 -14.81
CA VAL A 555 12.60 -0.46 -13.96
C VAL A 555 11.92 0.80 -14.46
N CYS A 556 10.59 0.77 -14.56
CA CYS A 556 9.80 1.93 -14.96
C CYS A 556 8.83 2.35 -13.86
N ASP A 557 8.64 3.66 -13.69
CA ASP A 557 7.68 4.28 -12.79
C ASP A 557 6.94 5.41 -13.51
N ASP A 558 5.95 6.03 -12.87
CA ASP A 558 5.14 7.13 -13.44
C ASP A 558 5.96 8.36 -13.94
N ASN A 559 7.26 8.43 -13.66
CA ASN A 559 8.14 9.49 -14.15
C ASN A 559 8.96 9.08 -15.37
N GLY A 560 9.41 7.83 -15.48
CA GLY A 560 10.28 7.42 -16.58
C GLY A 560 10.87 6.02 -16.45
N ILE A 561 11.93 5.79 -17.21
CA ILE A 561 12.78 4.60 -17.08
C ILE A 561 13.99 4.90 -16.23
N GLN A 562 14.34 3.92 -15.42
CA GLN A 562 15.55 3.88 -14.64
C GLN A 562 16.23 2.53 -14.87
N VAL A 563 17.52 2.58 -15.21
CA VAL A 563 18.33 1.38 -15.43
C VAL A 563 19.38 1.29 -14.34
N PHE A 564 19.47 0.14 -13.71
CA PHE A 564 20.40 -0.17 -12.65
C PHE A 564 21.26 -1.36 -13.05
N TYR A 565 22.43 -1.52 -12.44
CA TYR A 565 23.11 -2.82 -12.49
C TYR A 565 22.24 -3.87 -11.79
N SER A 566 22.25 -5.11 -12.27
CA SER A 566 21.52 -6.22 -11.65
C SER A 566 22.21 -6.78 -10.41
N THR A 567 23.40 -6.28 -10.05
CA THR A 567 23.93 -6.51 -8.70
C THR A 567 23.04 -5.81 -7.69
N TYR A 568 22.50 -6.60 -6.79
CA TYR A 568 21.77 -6.07 -5.66
C TYR A 568 22.79 -5.66 -4.61
N PRO A 569 22.78 -4.41 -4.10
CA PRO A 569 23.37 -4.18 -2.80
C PRO A 569 22.77 -5.22 -1.84
N GLU A 570 23.62 -5.82 -1.00
CA GLU A 570 23.21 -6.75 0.06
C GLU A 570 21.93 -6.19 0.67
N TYR A 571 20.88 -7.00 0.79
CA TYR A 571 19.68 -6.58 1.48
C TYR A 571 20.05 -6.27 2.92
N VAL A 572 20.45 -5.03 3.11
CA VAL A 572 20.28 -4.32 4.35
C VAL A 572 18.77 -4.13 4.35
N PRO A 573 18.00 -4.89 5.17
CA PRO A 573 16.60 -4.59 5.30
C PRO A 573 16.47 -3.08 5.42
N PRO A 574 15.52 -2.44 4.71
CA PRO A 574 15.16 -1.08 5.05
C PRO A 574 15.08 -1.09 6.56
N ALA A 575 15.67 -0.13 7.27
CA ALA A 575 15.45 -0.08 8.72
C ALA A 575 13.93 -0.26 8.90
N PRO A 576 13.44 -1.37 9.50
CA PRO A 576 12.25 -2.07 9.01
C PRO A 576 10.96 -1.26 8.93
N ALA A 577 10.73 -0.44 7.91
CA ALA A 577 9.73 0.63 7.97
C ALA A 577 9.83 1.52 9.22
N PRO A 578 11.00 2.08 9.58
CA PRO A 578 11.68 1.66 10.82
C PRO A 578 10.96 0.53 11.57
N THR A 579 11.66 -0.55 12.01
CA THR A 579 11.26 -1.09 13.32
C THR A 579 11.40 0.16 14.15
N ASP A 580 10.26 0.75 14.52
CA ASP A 580 10.16 2.09 15.04
C ASP A 580 11.38 2.23 15.91
N GLU A 581 12.34 3.08 15.54
CA GLU A 581 13.74 2.94 15.92
C GLU A 581 13.83 3.27 17.41
N GLY A 582 13.17 2.53 18.29
CA GLY A 582 12.08 3.08 19.09
C GLY A 582 11.51 4.45 18.65
N ALA A 583 10.21 4.64 18.80
CA ALA A 583 9.76 5.89 19.41
C ALA A 583 10.67 6.30 20.60
N TRP A 584 11.26 5.30 21.27
CA TRP A 584 12.43 5.41 22.15
C TRP A 584 13.66 6.14 21.58
N LYS A 585 14.24 5.91 20.38
CA LYS A 585 15.40 6.72 19.95
C LYS A 585 15.00 8.12 19.51
N ILE A 586 13.80 8.36 18.98
CA ILE A 586 13.32 9.75 18.76
C ILE A 586 13.16 10.45 20.11
N ILE A 587 12.53 9.80 21.10
CA ILE A 587 12.48 10.27 22.48
C ILE A 587 13.90 10.41 23.06
N MET A 588 14.83 9.52 22.73
CA MET A 588 16.22 9.57 23.15
C MET A 588 16.97 10.72 22.48
N TYR A 589 16.78 11.01 21.20
CA TYR A 589 17.40 12.11 20.48
C TYR A 589 16.81 13.44 20.90
N VAL A 590 15.51 13.48 21.22
CA VAL A 590 14.86 14.64 21.85
C VAL A 590 15.39 14.82 23.27
N LEU A 591 15.53 13.77 24.07
CA LEU A 591 16.08 13.82 25.44
C LEU A 591 17.58 14.17 25.43
N ILE A 592 18.37 13.57 24.55
CA ILE A 592 19.79 13.86 24.33
C ILE A 592 19.91 15.29 23.82
N GLY A 593 19.09 15.71 22.85
CA GLY A 593 19.05 17.08 22.36
C GLY A 593 18.70 18.09 23.45
N LEU A 594 17.77 17.76 24.34
CA LEU A 594 17.39 18.57 25.50
C LEU A 594 18.50 18.60 26.55
N VAL A 595 19.18 17.47 26.80
CA VAL A 595 20.36 17.38 27.68
C VAL A 595 21.54 18.16 27.10
N VAL A 596 21.84 18.02 25.81
CA VAL A 596 22.89 18.75 25.09
C VAL A 596 22.56 20.24 25.09
N PHE A 597 21.30 20.63 24.87
CA PHE A 597 20.84 22.02 24.97
C PHE A 597 21.01 22.56 26.40
N LEU A 598 20.64 21.79 27.43
CA LEU A 598 20.83 22.19 28.83
C LEU A 598 22.32 22.30 29.20
N ILE A 599 23.18 21.41 28.67
CA ILE A 599 24.64 21.46 28.84
C ILE A 599 25.22 22.66 28.10
N ALA A 600 24.83 22.90 26.85
CA ALA A 600 25.25 24.05 26.06
C ALA A 600 24.81 25.37 26.70
N LEU A 601 23.55 25.44 27.16
CA LEU A 601 23.02 26.55 27.94
C LEU A 601 23.83 26.74 29.23
N TRP A 602 24.17 25.67 29.94
CA TRP A 602 25.02 25.75 31.13
C TRP A 602 26.44 26.25 30.81
N VAL A 603 27.06 25.76 29.74
CA VAL A 603 28.39 26.18 29.28
C VAL A 603 28.38 27.65 28.88
N ILE A 604 27.36 28.10 28.12
CA ILE A 604 27.19 29.50 27.73
C ILE A 604 27.01 30.37 28.98
N LEU A 605 26.11 29.99 29.89
CA LEU A 605 25.89 30.73 31.14
C LEU A 605 27.17 30.79 31.99
N LYS A 606 27.94 29.70 32.05
CA LYS A 606 29.15 29.61 32.88
C LYS A 606 30.36 30.33 32.28
N PHE A 607 30.60 30.20 30.98
CA PHE A 607 31.84 30.67 30.34
C PHE A 607 31.67 31.96 29.53
N VAL A 608 30.51 32.16 28.89
CA VAL A 608 30.22 33.41 28.17
C VAL A 608 29.74 34.49 29.14
N PHE A 609 28.78 34.15 30.01
CA PHE A 609 28.22 35.09 30.99
C PHE A 609 28.92 35.06 32.36
N LYS A 610 29.98 34.26 32.52
CA LYS A 610 30.77 34.12 33.77
C LYS A 610 29.93 33.82 35.03
N TRP A 611 28.84 33.06 34.92
CA TRP A 611 28.10 32.58 36.10
C TRP A 611 28.72 31.33 36.69
N GLU A 612 29.34 31.44 37.87
CA GLU A 612 30.07 30.33 38.50
C GLU A 612 29.17 29.16 38.97
N LYS A 613 27.90 29.42 39.32
CA LYS A 613 26.94 28.40 39.82
C LYS A 613 25.51 28.58 39.28
N PRO A 614 25.27 28.49 37.97
CA PRO A 614 24.03 28.94 37.32
C PRO A 614 22.77 28.20 37.80
N PHE A 615 22.81 26.88 38.07
CA PHE A 615 21.65 26.14 38.57
C PHE A 615 21.40 26.32 40.08
N SER A 616 22.45 26.49 40.89
CA SER A 616 22.30 26.80 42.32
C SER A 616 21.80 28.22 42.51
N ASP A 617 22.29 29.18 41.72
CA ASP A 617 21.83 30.56 41.70
C ASP A 617 20.48 30.71 41.01
N MET A 618 20.16 29.96 39.95
CA MET A 618 18.80 29.91 39.41
C MET A 618 17.86 29.31 40.44
N ARG A 619 18.21 28.20 41.09
CA ARG A 619 17.38 27.64 42.16
C ARG A 619 17.24 28.62 43.32
N GLY A 620 18.31 29.32 43.71
CA GLY A 620 18.31 30.38 44.72
C GLY A 620 17.52 31.62 44.31
N LYS A 621 17.57 32.03 43.05
CA LYS A 621 16.82 33.16 42.46
C LYS A 621 15.37 32.80 42.19
N ILE A 622 15.07 31.57 41.78
CA ILE A 622 13.72 31.00 41.65
C ILE A 622 13.11 30.85 43.03
N TYR A 623 13.89 30.38 44.01
CA TYR A 623 13.50 30.35 45.40
C TYR A 623 13.29 31.79 45.89
N HIS A 624 14.18 32.74 45.66
CA HIS A 624 13.97 34.14 46.05
C HIS A 624 12.82 34.83 45.28
N PHE A 625 12.59 34.46 44.02
CA PHE A 625 11.52 34.97 43.16
C PHE A 625 10.15 34.47 43.61
N PHE A 626 10.06 33.19 44.02
CA PHE A 626 8.85 32.56 44.53
C PHE A 626 8.72 32.62 46.05
N TYR A 627 9.79 32.88 46.79
CA TYR A 627 9.91 32.72 48.24
C TYR A 627 10.67 33.82 48.98
N GLY A 628 11.11 34.88 48.31
CA GLY A 628 11.83 36.01 48.95
C GLY A 628 11.06 36.63 50.11
N GLU A 629 11.79 36.96 51.18
CA GLU A 629 11.24 37.38 52.48
C GLU A 629 10.43 38.68 52.43
N GLU A 630 10.62 39.50 51.38
CA GLU A 630 9.96 40.79 51.21
C GLU A 630 8.49 40.73 50.70
N TYR A 631 7.98 39.54 50.33
CA TYR A 631 6.65 39.40 49.73
C TYR A 631 5.59 38.92 50.73
N THR A 632 4.47 39.66 50.83
CA THR A 632 3.28 39.17 51.53
C THR A 632 2.78 37.86 50.92
N HIS A 633 2.23 36.96 51.75
CA HIS A 633 1.77 35.62 51.33
C HIS A 633 0.87 35.65 50.08
N ASN A 634 -0.03 36.65 49.98
CA ASN A 634 -0.91 36.83 48.82
C ASN A 634 -0.17 37.21 47.53
N LYS A 635 0.88 38.03 47.60
CA LYS A 635 1.67 38.46 46.42
C LYS A 635 2.52 37.28 45.90
N ARG A 636 2.99 36.43 46.81
CA ARG A 636 3.71 35.17 46.53
C ARG A 636 2.83 34.18 45.76
N SER A 637 1.63 33.89 46.27
CA SER A 637 0.71 32.92 45.65
C SER A 637 0.20 33.38 44.28
N ARG A 638 -0.09 34.68 44.10
CA ARG A 638 -0.48 35.24 42.79
C ARG A 638 0.63 35.13 41.75
N ARG A 639 1.89 35.38 42.14
CA ARG A 639 3.04 35.23 41.23
C ARG A 639 3.29 33.77 40.86
N LYS A 640 3.20 32.85 41.82
CA LYS A 640 3.30 31.40 41.58
C LYS A 640 2.26 30.92 40.57
N VAL A 641 0.98 31.24 40.77
CA VAL A 641 -0.08 30.84 39.84
C VAL A 641 0.14 31.40 38.45
N ARG A 642 0.48 32.69 38.31
CA ARG A 642 0.76 33.28 36.99
C ARG A 642 1.92 32.58 36.28
N ALA A 643 3.00 32.27 37.01
CA ALA A 643 4.13 31.56 36.44
C ALA A 643 3.77 30.13 36.02
N VAL A 644 2.97 29.43 36.82
CA VAL A 644 2.52 28.06 36.52
C VAL A 644 1.56 28.04 35.33
N ILE A 645 0.59 28.96 35.26
CA ILE A 645 -0.31 29.09 34.11
C ILE A 645 0.50 29.41 32.85
N LEU A 646 1.41 30.39 32.91
CA LEU A 646 2.24 30.76 31.78
C LEU A 646 3.07 29.56 31.30
N PHE A 647 3.68 28.82 32.22
CA PHE A 647 4.44 27.62 31.91
C PHE A 647 3.56 26.53 31.27
N GLY A 648 2.39 26.24 31.84
CA GLY A 648 1.43 25.26 31.30
C GLY A 648 0.92 25.62 29.90
N VAL A 649 0.64 26.91 29.66
CA VAL A 649 0.23 27.40 28.33
C VAL A 649 1.39 27.29 27.33
N LEU A 650 2.61 27.70 27.70
CA LEU A 650 3.77 27.63 26.82
C LEU A 650 4.14 26.19 26.45
N ILE A 651 4.10 25.26 27.42
CA ILE A 651 4.41 23.84 27.13
C ILE A 651 3.30 23.18 26.30
N THR A 652 2.02 23.53 26.54
CA THR A 652 0.92 23.07 25.68
C THR A 652 1.11 23.57 24.26
N LEU A 653 1.40 24.86 24.07
CA LEU A 653 1.65 25.44 22.75
C LEU A 653 2.84 24.78 22.04
N ALA A 654 3.94 24.54 22.77
CA ALA A 654 5.12 23.87 22.22
C ALA A 654 4.79 22.45 21.72
N VAL A 655 4.07 21.66 22.52
CA VAL A 655 3.65 20.31 22.12
C VAL A 655 2.61 20.36 20.99
N SER A 656 1.70 21.34 20.97
CA SER A 656 0.78 21.55 19.86
C SER A 656 1.51 21.82 18.55
N ILE A 657 2.56 22.65 18.56
CA ILE A 657 3.38 22.90 17.37
C ILE A 657 4.06 21.60 16.91
N LEU A 658 4.66 20.84 17.83
CA LEU A 658 5.23 19.52 17.50
C LEU A 658 4.19 18.56 16.92
N SER A 659 2.99 18.58 17.49
CA SER A 659 1.84 17.77 17.08
C SER A 659 1.30 18.13 15.68
N LEU A 660 1.50 19.38 15.24
CA LEU A 660 1.26 19.81 13.87
C LEU A 660 2.39 19.42 12.91
N CYS A 661 3.60 19.17 13.40
CA CYS A 661 4.76 18.77 12.58
C CYS A 661 4.77 17.27 12.30
N VAL A 662 4.29 16.45 13.24
CA VAL A 662 4.40 14.98 13.19
C VAL A 662 3.03 14.34 12.93
N GLY A 663 2.93 13.52 11.89
CA GLY A 663 1.80 12.63 11.59
C GLY A 663 2.25 11.16 11.60
N SER A 664 1.30 10.23 11.40
CA SER A 664 1.57 8.78 11.35
C SER A 664 2.44 8.37 10.15
N GLU A 665 2.33 9.10 9.03
CA GLU A 665 3.02 8.78 7.77
C GLU A 665 3.96 9.91 7.29
N THR A 666 3.73 11.14 7.74
CA THR A 666 4.43 12.33 7.22
C THR A 666 4.94 13.22 8.34
N THR A 667 6.19 13.67 8.23
CA THR A 667 6.79 14.67 9.13
C THR A 667 7.15 15.93 8.37
N MET A 668 6.98 17.08 8.99
CA MET A 668 7.20 18.40 8.39
C MET A 668 8.10 19.23 9.29
N GLY A 669 8.93 20.10 8.70
CA GLY A 669 9.73 21.05 9.48
C GLY A 669 8.83 22.06 10.22
N ILE A 670 9.27 22.56 11.38
CA ILE A 670 8.48 23.53 12.17
C ILE A 670 8.15 24.78 11.37
N GLY A 671 9.11 25.30 10.60
CA GLY A 671 8.89 26.50 9.77
C GLY A 671 7.86 26.27 8.67
N GLU A 672 7.89 25.10 8.06
CA GLU A 672 6.95 24.67 7.03
C GLU A 672 5.55 24.44 7.61
N ALA A 673 5.45 23.71 8.71
CA ALA A 673 4.17 23.44 9.38
C ALA A 673 3.47 24.73 9.81
N LEU A 674 4.21 25.69 10.36
CA LEU A 674 3.66 27.00 10.74
C LEU A 674 3.28 27.85 9.52
N SER A 675 4.09 27.84 8.47
CA SER A 675 3.80 28.55 7.21
C SER A 675 2.53 28.01 6.57
N ASN A 676 2.40 26.69 6.46
CA ASN A 676 1.26 26.02 5.87
C ASN A 676 0.00 26.15 6.74
N ALA A 677 0.13 26.09 8.07
CA ALA A 677 -0.97 26.39 8.98
C ALA A 677 -1.46 27.83 8.81
N TRP A 678 -0.54 28.80 8.77
CA TRP A 678 -0.88 30.21 8.59
C TRP A 678 -1.53 30.47 7.23
N SER A 679 -0.95 29.91 6.17
CA SER A 679 -1.46 30.03 4.81
C SER A 679 -2.86 29.43 4.70
N ALA A 680 -3.08 28.22 5.20
CA ALA A 680 -4.39 27.56 5.17
C ALA A 680 -5.47 28.34 5.94
N ILE A 681 -5.12 28.88 7.12
CA ILE A 681 -6.01 29.74 7.91
C ILE A 681 -6.31 31.05 7.15
N SER A 682 -5.31 31.66 6.53
CA SER A 682 -5.48 32.91 5.77
C SER A 682 -6.39 32.75 4.55
N LYS A 683 -6.39 31.56 3.94
CA LYS A 683 -7.28 31.17 2.84
C LYS A 683 -8.68 30.75 3.30
N GLY A 684 -8.94 30.73 4.61
CA GLY A 684 -10.21 30.27 5.19
C GLY A 684 -10.52 28.80 4.91
N GLY A 685 -9.50 27.98 4.65
CA GLY A 685 -9.69 26.56 4.30
C GLY A 685 -10.09 26.28 2.85
N HIS A 686 -10.05 27.27 1.95
CA HIS A 686 -10.37 27.11 0.52
C HIS A 686 -9.11 27.12 -0.35
N ASN A 687 -9.12 26.38 -1.47
CA ASN A 687 -8.00 26.30 -2.43
C ASN A 687 -6.65 25.97 -1.75
N LEU A 688 -6.66 24.94 -0.92
CA LEU A 688 -5.49 24.47 -0.18
C LEU A 688 -4.64 23.54 -1.04
N THR A 689 -3.33 23.66 -0.91
CA THR A 689 -2.34 22.64 -1.34
C THR A 689 -2.49 21.38 -0.48
N TYR A 690 -1.84 20.27 -0.87
CA TYR A 690 -1.92 19.01 -0.14
C TYR A 690 -1.44 19.16 1.32
N GLU A 691 -0.30 19.82 1.53
CA GLU A 691 0.30 20.06 2.83
C GLU A 691 -0.57 20.97 3.71
N GLU A 692 -1.14 22.01 3.11
CA GLU A 692 -2.11 22.89 3.77
C GLU A 692 -3.39 22.13 4.15
N MET A 693 -3.88 21.24 3.28
CA MET A 693 -5.06 20.41 3.53
C MET A 693 -4.81 19.43 4.68
N LEU A 694 -3.64 18.78 4.71
CA LEU A 694 -3.22 17.87 5.77
C LEU A 694 -3.24 18.57 7.13
N ILE A 695 -2.60 19.75 7.24
CA ILE A 695 -2.57 20.51 8.49
C ILE A 695 -3.96 21.02 8.86
N TYR A 696 -4.68 21.59 7.90
CA TYR A 696 -5.94 22.27 8.17
C TYR A 696 -7.08 21.30 8.47
N ASN A 697 -7.24 20.21 7.73
CA ASN A 697 -8.39 19.30 7.87
C ASN A 697 -8.13 18.14 8.84
N GLN A 698 -6.88 17.69 9.00
CA GLN A 698 -6.57 16.53 9.85
C GLN A 698 -5.88 16.92 11.17
N ARG A 699 -4.83 17.76 11.13
CA ARG A 699 -4.01 18.03 12.33
C ARG A 699 -4.61 19.10 13.25
N LEU A 700 -5.05 20.23 12.71
CA LEU A 700 -5.57 21.36 13.50
C LEU A 700 -6.83 21.00 14.31
N PRO A 701 -7.89 20.38 13.73
CA PRO A 701 -9.08 20.01 14.49
C PRO A 701 -8.77 19.02 15.61
N ARG A 702 -7.89 18.07 15.32
CA ARG A 702 -7.43 17.06 16.28
C ARG A 702 -6.71 17.66 17.47
N VAL A 703 -5.72 18.53 17.24
CA VAL A 703 -4.97 19.19 18.32
C VAL A 703 -5.88 20.07 19.18
N LEU A 704 -6.78 20.84 18.55
CA LEU A 704 -7.72 21.70 19.28
C LEU A 704 -8.71 20.89 20.11
N ALA A 705 -9.20 19.77 19.59
CA ALA A 705 -10.06 18.85 20.35
C ALA A 705 -9.33 18.23 21.53
N ALA A 706 -8.09 17.76 21.34
CA ALA A 706 -7.26 17.20 22.42
C ALA A 706 -7.05 18.24 23.55
N ILE A 707 -6.76 19.50 23.21
CA ILE A 707 -6.66 20.58 24.22
C ILE A 707 -7.97 20.73 25.00
N ALA A 708 -9.10 20.82 24.30
CA ALA A 708 -10.41 21.05 24.93
C ALA A 708 -10.83 19.89 25.84
N VAL A 709 -10.66 18.65 25.38
CA VAL A 709 -10.97 17.44 26.15
C VAL A 709 -10.02 17.30 27.34
N GLY A 710 -8.72 17.58 27.18
CA GLY A 710 -7.75 17.59 28.27
C GLY A 710 -8.10 18.59 29.36
N ILE A 711 -8.49 19.82 28.99
CA ILE A 711 -9.00 20.83 29.93
C ILE A 711 -10.26 20.31 30.63
N GLY A 712 -11.24 19.82 29.88
CA GLY A 712 -12.52 19.37 30.40
C GLY A 712 -12.39 18.23 31.42
N LEU A 713 -11.69 17.15 31.07
CA LEU A 713 -11.52 15.99 31.94
C LEU A 713 -10.71 16.32 33.19
N SER A 714 -9.67 17.15 33.06
CA SER A 714 -8.85 17.56 34.20
C SER A 714 -9.65 18.42 35.20
N VAL A 715 -10.48 19.35 34.72
CA VAL A 715 -11.36 20.17 35.57
C VAL A 715 -12.46 19.32 36.20
N ALA A 716 -13.12 18.45 35.44
CA ALA A 716 -14.12 17.52 35.98
C ALA A 716 -13.52 16.68 37.11
N GLY A 717 -12.33 16.12 36.91
CA GLY A 717 -11.57 15.40 37.93
C GLY A 717 -11.31 16.23 39.19
N ALA A 718 -10.87 17.48 39.04
CA ALA A 718 -10.67 18.37 40.18
C ALA A 718 -11.96 18.61 40.98
N MET A 719 -13.09 18.76 40.30
CA MET A 719 -14.41 18.92 40.95
C MET A 719 -14.81 17.66 41.71
N TYR A 720 -14.70 16.48 41.10
CA TYR A 720 -15.00 15.21 41.75
C TYR A 720 -14.13 14.98 42.98
N GLN A 721 -12.82 15.19 42.87
CA GLN A 721 -11.89 15.02 44.00
C GLN A 721 -12.22 15.96 45.17
N ALA A 722 -12.63 17.20 44.88
CA ALA A 722 -12.97 18.19 45.89
C ALA A 722 -14.27 17.84 46.62
N VAL A 723 -15.32 17.49 45.88
CA VAL A 723 -16.66 17.18 46.42
C VAL A 723 -16.66 15.85 47.16
N ILE A 724 -16.08 14.80 46.56
CA ILE A 724 -16.03 13.48 47.19
C ILE A 724 -14.97 13.44 48.30
N LYS A 725 -14.06 14.43 48.36
CA LYS A 725 -12.98 14.54 49.35
C LYS A 725 -12.03 13.35 49.29
N ASN A 726 -11.82 12.85 48.09
CA ASN A 726 -10.94 11.72 47.84
C ASN A 726 -10.10 12.03 46.58
N PRO A 727 -8.77 12.14 46.73
CA PRO A 727 -7.88 12.47 45.62
C PRO A 727 -7.78 11.36 44.56
N LEU A 728 -8.29 10.15 44.83
CA LEU A 728 -8.29 9.03 43.91
C LEU A 728 -9.56 8.93 43.06
N VAL A 729 -10.44 9.93 43.15
CA VAL A 729 -11.70 9.94 42.39
C VAL A 729 -11.50 10.61 41.04
N GLU A 730 -12.07 10.00 40.02
CA GLU A 730 -12.24 10.58 38.70
C GLU A 730 -13.64 10.26 38.15
N PRO A 731 -14.10 10.96 37.08
CA PRO A 731 -15.43 10.74 36.52
C PRO A 731 -15.74 9.29 36.15
N TYR A 732 -14.71 8.52 35.77
CA TYR A 732 -14.80 7.11 35.39
C TYR A 732 -15.40 6.24 36.50
N ILE A 733 -15.00 6.50 37.75
CA ILE A 733 -15.43 5.73 38.93
C ILE A 733 -16.92 5.95 39.22
N MET A 734 -17.50 7.04 38.73
CA MET A 734 -18.92 7.37 38.90
C MET A 734 -19.84 6.71 37.84
N GLY A 735 -19.30 5.80 37.02
CA GLY A 735 -20.04 5.03 36.02
C GLY A 735 -20.40 5.79 34.75
N VAL A 736 -20.05 7.08 34.65
CA VAL A 736 -20.37 7.96 33.49
C VAL A 736 -19.77 7.40 32.20
N SER A 737 -18.48 7.05 32.23
CA SER A 737 -17.78 6.49 31.07
C SER A 737 -18.36 5.13 30.65
N SER A 738 -18.67 4.25 31.60
CA SER A 738 -19.28 2.95 31.32
C SER A 738 -20.65 3.10 30.67
N GLY A 739 -21.51 3.99 31.19
CA GLY A 739 -22.81 4.28 30.58
C GLY A 739 -22.70 4.85 29.17
N ALA A 740 -21.75 5.76 28.95
CA ALA A 740 -21.47 6.32 27.62
C ALA A 740 -21.01 5.24 26.63
N GLY A 741 -20.10 4.37 27.06
CA GLY A 741 -19.63 3.21 26.29
C GLY A 741 -20.73 2.25 25.89
N THR A 742 -21.57 1.82 26.84
CA THR A 742 -22.66 0.88 26.56
C THR A 742 -23.62 1.42 25.50
N PHE A 743 -24.04 2.68 25.60
CA PHE A 743 -24.97 3.28 24.64
C PHE A 743 -24.33 3.59 23.29
N ALA A 744 -23.04 3.96 23.26
CA ALA A 744 -22.31 4.09 22.00
C ALA A 744 -22.22 2.74 21.28
N VAL A 745 -21.86 1.66 22.00
CA VAL A 745 -21.81 0.31 21.45
C VAL A 745 -23.19 -0.17 20.98
N ALA A 746 -24.27 0.13 21.73
CA ALA A 746 -25.63 -0.21 21.30
C ALA A 746 -25.99 0.43 19.95
N VAL A 747 -25.63 1.69 19.72
CA VAL A 747 -25.83 2.36 18.43
C VAL A 747 -24.95 1.75 17.35
N LEU A 748 -23.65 1.59 17.62
CA LEU A 748 -22.67 1.14 16.63
C LEU A 748 -22.94 -0.30 16.17
N THR A 749 -23.40 -1.16 17.06
CA THR A 749 -23.60 -2.58 16.78
C THR A 749 -25.02 -2.86 16.28
N PHE A 750 -26.05 -2.34 16.97
CA PHE A 750 -27.45 -2.73 16.76
C PHE A 750 -28.29 -1.69 16.04
N ASP A 751 -27.66 -0.61 15.54
CA ASP A 751 -28.33 0.51 14.88
C ASP A 751 -29.48 1.07 15.76
N PHE A 752 -29.28 1.04 17.09
CA PHE A 752 -30.24 1.52 18.07
C PHE A 752 -30.56 3.00 17.83
N THR A 753 -31.84 3.35 17.70
CA THR A 753 -32.28 4.74 17.51
C THR A 753 -33.19 5.21 18.64
N PHE A 754 -33.07 6.48 19.01
CA PHE A 754 -33.99 7.13 19.94
C PHE A 754 -35.24 7.59 19.19
N PHE A 755 -36.23 6.69 19.02
CA PHE A 755 -37.55 7.00 18.46
C PHE A 755 -37.52 7.72 17.08
N GLY A 756 -36.51 7.44 16.26
CA GLY A 756 -36.35 8.07 14.93
C GLY A 756 -35.95 9.56 14.95
N LEU A 757 -35.50 10.11 16.08
CA LEU A 757 -35.04 11.50 16.19
C LEU A 757 -33.84 11.83 15.30
N PHE A 758 -33.07 10.81 14.92
CA PHE A 758 -31.91 10.93 14.05
C PHE A 758 -31.97 9.85 12.97
N ALA A 759 -31.42 10.14 11.78
CA ALA A 759 -31.24 9.14 10.74
C ALA A 759 -30.32 8.00 11.24
N SER A 760 -30.64 6.76 10.88
CA SER A 760 -29.78 5.60 11.14
C SER A 760 -28.38 5.84 10.57
N ASN A 761 -27.34 5.45 11.30
CA ASN A 761 -25.91 5.64 10.97
C ASN A 761 -25.37 7.08 11.01
N SER A 762 -26.06 8.02 11.66
CA SER A 762 -25.53 9.36 11.91
C SER A 762 -24.49 9.37 13.04
N ILE A 763 -23.31 9.95 12.82
CA ILE A 763 -22.30 10.13 13.87
C ILE A 763 -22.79 10.96 15.07
N TYR A 764 -23.76 11.86 14.83
CA TYR A 764 -24.39 12.64 15.89
C TYR A 764 -25.27 11.77 16.80
N LEU A 765 -25.81 10.66 16.29
CA LEU A 765 -26.59 9.71 17.09
C LEU A 765 -25.68 9.00 18.10
N THR A 766 -24.49 8.56 17.70
CA THR A 766 -23.52 7.91 18.62
C THR A 766 -23.11 8.86 19.74
N ALA A 767 -22.75 10.11 19.42
CA ALA A 767 -22.37 11.11 20.41
C ALA A 767 -23.52 11.44 21.36
N PHE A 768 -24.74 11.65 20.85
CA PHE A 768 -25.92 11.89 21.67
C PHE A 768 -26.21 10.71 22.61
N SER A 769 -26.11 9.49 22.10
CA SER A 769 -26.34 8.26 22.86
C SER A 769 -25.29 8.06 23.95
N ALA A 770 -24.03 8.38 23.66
CA ALA A 770 -22.96 8.39 24.66
C ALA A 770 -23.23 9.40 25.78
N ILE A 771 -23.64 10.63 25.45
CA ILE A 771 -23.99 11.66 26.44
C ILE A 771 -25.15 11.17 27.31
N PHE A 772 -26.21 10.66 26.67
CA PHE A 772 -27.39 10.14 27.35
C PHE A 772 -27.02 8.98 28.29
N GLY A 773 -26.28 7.99 27.79
CA GLY A 773 -25.85 6.83 28.56
C GLY A 773 -25.00 7.22 29.77
N GLY A 774 -24.06 8.17 29.61
CA GLY A 774 -23.24 8.65 30.71
C GLY A 774 -24.04 9.40 31.76
N LEU A 775 -24.98 10.26 31.35
CA LEU A 775 -25.86 10.98 32.28
C LEU A 775 -26.86 10.05 32.98
N LEU A 776 -27.33 9.01 32.30
CA LEU A 776 -28.17 7.98 32.88
C LEU A 776 -27.41 7.21 33.96
N ALA A 777 -26.18 6.77 33.67
CA ALA A 777 -25.34 6.08 34.64
C ALA A 777 -25.01 6.96 35.86
N PHE A 778 -24.70 8.24 35.62
CA PHE A 778 -24.55 9.21 36.71
C PHE A 778 -25.82 9.35 37.56
N GLY A 779 -26.97 9.50 36.92
CA GLY A 779 -28.26 9.62 37.61
C GLY A 779 -28.58 8.42 38.49
N LEU A 780 -28.36 7.20 37.98
CA LEU A 780 -28.51 5.95 38.74
C LEU A 780 -27.53 5.89 39.93
N THR A 781 -26.29 6.30 39.71
CA THR A 781 -25.26 6.38 40.77
C THR A 781 -25.69 7.33 41.88
N MET A 782 -26.15 8.54 41.53
CA MET A 782 -26.63 9.53 42.50
C MET A 782 -27.83 9.02 43.28
N LEU A 783 -28.82 8.42 42.62
CA LEU A 783 -30.00 7.86 43.28
C LEU A 783 -29.64 6.78 44.30
N LEU A 784 -28.72 5.87 43.94
CA LEU A 784 -28.27 4.79 44.81
C LEU A 784 -27.43 5.33 45.99
N ALA A 785 -26.52 6.26 45.73
CA ALA A 785 -25.68 6.87 46.76
C ALA A 785 -26.50 7.67 47.78
N LEU A 786 -27.51 8.42 47.32
CA LEU A 786 -28.41 9.19 48.18
C LEU A 786 -29.28 8.27 49.04
N LYS A 787 -29.83 7.18 48.48
CA LYS A 787 -30.62 6.20 49.25
C LYS A 787 -29.82 5.46 50.31
N THR A 788 -28.52 5.27 50.10
CA THR A 788 -27.62 4.59 51.05
C THR A 788 -27.00 5.52 52.10
N GLY A 789 -27.40 6.80 52.13
CA GLY A 789 -27.02 7.75 53.18
C GLY A 789 -26.18 8.95 52.71
N GLY A 790 -25.87 9.07 51.42
CA GLY A 790 -25.29 10.27 50.81
C GLY A 790 -23.88 10.68 51.28
N LYS A 791 -23.11 9.77 51.90
CA LYS A 791 -21.71 10.01 52.28
C LYS A 791 -20.78 9.85 51.08
N SER A 792 -19.59 10.47 51.10
CA SER A 792 -18.58 10.35 50.04
C SER A 792 -18.31 8.91 49.57
N ILE A 793 -18.17 7.98 50.52
CA ILE A 793 -17.92 6.56 50.22
C ILE A 793 -19.08 5.90 49.44
N ASN A 794 -20.32 6.33 49.68
CA ASN A 794 -21.49 5.77 49.02
C ASN A 794 -21.51 6.14 47.54
N TYR A 795 -21.07 7.34 47.17
CA TYR A 795 -20.96 7.77 45.77
C TYR A 795 -19.96 6.90 45.01
N VAL A 796 -18.80 6.62 45.61
CA VAL A 796 -17.78 5.76 45.03
C VAL A 796 -18.30 4.32 44.86
N LEU A 797 -18.86 3.73 45.92
CA LEU A 797 -19.40 2.36 45.87
C LEU A 797 -20.56 2.23 44.88
N ALA A 798 -21.50 3.18 44.87
CA ALA A 798 -22.60 3.20 43.91
C ALA A 798 -22.09 3.32 42.47
N GLY A 799 -21.11 4.20 42.23
CA GLY A 799 -20.51 4.38 40.91
C GLY A 799 -19.84 3.12 40.38
N ILE A 800 -19.08 2.41 41.23
CA ILE A 800 -18.48 1.12 40.90
C ILE A 800 -19.56 0.09 40.55
N VAL A 801 -20.61 -0.04 41.37
CA VAL A 801 -21.70 -1.00 41.12
C VAL A 801 -22.42 -0.71 39.81
N ILE A 802 -22.80 0.55 39.56
CA ILE A 802 -23.49 0.94 38.33
C ILE A 802 -22.56 0.79 37.11
N GLY A 803 -21.29 1.17 37.23
CA GLY A 803 -20.28 0.98 36.18
C GLY A 803 -20.11 -0.48 35.79
N LEU A 804 -20.06 -1.40 36.77
CA LEU A 804 -19.99 -2.84 36.52
C LEU A 804 -21.24 -3.36 35.79
N VAL A 805 -22.43 -2.89 36.15
CA VAL A 805 -23.67 -3.26 35.45
C VAL A 805 -23.64 -2.83 33.98
N PHE A 806 -23.27 -1.58 33.70
CA PHE A 806 -23.13 -1.09 32.33
C PHE A 806 -22.05 -1.84 31.54
N THR A 807 -20.91 -2.11 32.18
CA THR A 807 -19.82 -2.88 31.56
C THR A 807 -20.27 -4.31 31.23
N ALA A 808 -21.06 -4.96 32.10
CA ALA A 808 -21.61 -6.29 31.82
C ALA A 808 -22.57 -6.27 30.62
N VAL A 809 -23.46 -5.28 30.54
CA VAL A 809 -24.34 -5.09 29.37
C VAL A 809 -23.52 -4.83 28.11
N GLN A 810 -22.51 -3.98 28.19
CA GLN A 810 -21.59 -3.69 27.07
C GLN A 810 -20.90 -4.97 26.57
N SER A 811 -20.43 -5.84 27.46
CA SER A 811 -19.83 -7.13 27.08
C SER A 811 -20.83 -8.06 26.39
N LEU A 812 -22.09 -8.09 26.82
CA LEU A 812 -23.14 -8.87 26.14
C LEU A 812 -23.42 -8.33 24.74
N LEU A 813 -23.48 -7.00 24.57
CA LEU A 813 -23.63 -6.36 23.25
C LEU A 813 -22.45 -6.67 22.32
N MET A 814 -21.23 -6.81 22.87
CA MET A 814 -20.04 -7.14 22.09
C MET A 814 -20.03 -8.58 21.56
N ILE A 815 -20.57 -9.54 22.31
CA ILE A 815 -20.60 -10.95 21.89
C ILE A 815 -21.40 -11.14 20.60
N ASP A 816 -22.50 -10.40 20.46
CA ASP A 816 -23.42 -10.51 19.32
C ASP A 816 -23.09 -9.50 18.20
N ALA A 817 -21.97 -8.77 18.31
CA ALA A 817 -21.61 -7.71 17.38
C ALA A 817 -21.02 -8.18 16.04
N GLY A 818 -20.63 -9.45 15.91
CA GLY A 818 -20.13 -10.04 14.66
C GLY A 818 -18.99 -9.22 14.02
N THR A 819 -19.19 -8.74 12.79
CA THR A 819 -18.20 -7.93 12.05
C THR A 819 -18.06 -6.49 12.56
N LYS A 820 -19.00 -5.99 13.38
CA LYS A 820 -18.99 -4.61 13.92
C LYS A 820 -18.17 -4.46 15.21
N VAL A 821 -17.63 -5.56 15.77
CA VAL A 821 -16.83 -5.58 17.02
C VAL A 821 -15.64 -4.61 16.96
N ALA A 822 -14.91 -4.58 15.84
CA ALA A 822 -13.71 -3.75 15.70
C ALA A 822 -14.04 -2.25 15.83
N SER A 823 -15.11 -1.78 15.20
CA SER A 823 -15.58 -0.39 15.29
C SER A 823 -16.04 -0.03 16.71
N ALA A 824 -16.72 -0.96 17.38
CA ALA A 824 -17.15 -0.78 18.76
C ALA A 824 -15.96 -0.70 19.74
N LEU A 825 -14.95 -1.56 19.56
CA LEU A 825 -13.73 -1.54 20.37
C LEU A 825 -12.90 -0.27 20.13
N SER A 826 -12.77 0.14 18.86
CA SER A 826 -12.07 1.38 18.49
C SER A 826 -12.69 2.61 19.17
N TRP A 827 -14.02 2.69 19.22
CA TRP A 827 -14.70 3.78 19.94
C TRP A 827 -14.45 3.73 21.46
N LEU A 828 -14.52 2.53 22.06
CA LEU A 828 -14.33 2.38 23.51
C LEU A 828 -12.92 2.75 23.98
N TYR A 829 -11.88 2.47 23.19
CA TYR A 829 -10.51 2.81 23.57
C TYR A 829 -10.15 4.29 23.37
N GLY A 830 -11.01 5.02 22.67
CA GLY A 830 -10.90 6.44 22.46
C GLY A 830 -9.82 6.86 21.46
N SER A 831 -10.17 7.78 20.57
CA SER A 831 -9.28 8.32 19.54
C SER A 831 -9.75 9.69 19.06
N PHE A 832 -8.80 10.53 18.64
CA PHE A 832 -9.09 11.77 17.93
C PHE A 832 -8.94 11.65 16.40
N SER A 833 -8.72 10.44 15.87
CA SER A 833 -8.48 10.17 14.44
C SER A 833 -9.60 10.67 13.52
N THR A 834 -10.85 10.56 13.97
CA THR A 834 -12.02 10.96 13.17
C THR A 834 -12.43 12.42 13.35
N MET A 835 -11.63 13.24 14.03
CA MET A 835 -11.97 14.62 14.35
C MET A 835 -11.95 15.51 13.09
N THR A 836 -13.06 16.20 12.83
CA THR A 836 -13.22 17.17 11.74
C THR A 836 -13.63 18.53 12.30
N TRP A 837 -13.56 19.60 11.51
CA TRP A 837 -13.99 20.94 11.92
C TRP A 837 -15.45 20.98 12.42
N ASP A 838 -16.35 20.25 11.79
CA ASP A 838 -17.76 20.20 12.19
C ASP A 838 -17.94 19.59 13.58
N LYS A 839 -17.20 18.51 13.87
CA LYS A 839 -17.21 17.84 15.17
C LYS A 839 -16.49 18.66 16.23
N LEU A 840 -15.42 19.35 15.85
CA LEU A 840 -14.60 20.15 16.76
C LEU A 840 -15.44 21.14 17.55
N TRP A 841 -16.30 21.91 16.89
CA TRP A 841 -17.09 22.95 17.58
C TRP A 841 -18.03 22.37 18.63
N LEU A 842 -18.58 21.19 18.38
CA LEU A 842 -19.46 20.47 19.31
C LEU A 842 -18.73 19.94 20.54
N VAL A 843 -17.41 19.74 20.47
CA VAL A 843 -16.57 19.34 21.61
C VAL A 843 -15.97 20.58 22.29
N LEU A 844 -15.37 21.46 21.51
CA LEU A 844 -14.61 22.63 21.95
C LEU A 844 -15.50 23.59 22.78
N ILE A 845 -16.66 23.97 22.25
CA ILE A 845 -17.51 24.99 22.89
C ILE A 845 -18.03 24.49 24.26
N PRO A 846 -18.66 23.30 24.38
CA PRO A 846 -19.13 22.82 25.68
C PRO A 846 -17.99 22.53 26.65
N SER A 847 -16.90 21.90 26.19
CA SER A 847 -15.79 21.52 27.08
C SER A 847 -15.12 22.74 27.71
N ILE A 848 -14.84 23.77 26.90
CA ILE A 848 -14.23 25.00 27.39
C ILE A 848 -15.21 25.78 28.27
N SER A 849 -16.44 26.02 27.80
CA SER A 849 -17.41 26.83 28.54
C SER A 849 -17.76 26.25 29.91
N LEU A 850 -18.00 24.93 30.00
CA LEU A 850 -18.29 24.25 31.26
C LEU A 850 -17.07 24.19 32.19
N SER A 851 -15.84 24.17 31.65
CA SER A 851 -14.61 24.20 32.47
C SER A 851 -14.39 25.54 33.19
N PHE A 852 -14.94 26.65 32.67
CA PHE A 852 -14.87 27.95 33.34
C PHE A 852 -15.87 28.09 34.51
N VAL A 853 -16.97 27.35 34.49
CA VAL A 853 -18.02 27.37 35.53
C VAL A 853 -17.45 27.18 36.95
N PRO A 854 -16.66 26.14 37.28
CA PRO A 854 -16.16 25.91 38.64
C PRO A 854 -15.20 27.01 39.15
N LEU A 855 -14.60 27.83 38.29
CA LEU A 855 -13.75 28.95 38.72
C LEU A 855 -14.53 30.02 39.49
N ILE A 856 -15.83 30.18 39.17
CA ILE A 856 -16.72 31.11 39.88
C ILE A 856 -16.84 30.72 41.35
N TRP A 857 -16.85 29.41 41.63
CA TRP A 857 -17.01 28.82 42.96
C TRP A 857 -15.73 28.22 43.55
N ALA A 858 -14.56 28.69 43.09
CA ALA A 858 -13.28 28.16 43.54
C ALA A 858 -13.05 28.33 45.07
N LYS A 859 -13.76 29.26 45.73
CA LYS A 859 -13.64 29.45 47.18
C LYS A 859 -14.44 28.41 47.95
N GLU A 860 -15.60 28.08 47.44
CA GLU A 860 -16.61 27.19 48.01
C GLU A 860 -16.10 25.75 48.00
N PHE A 861 -15.36 25.33 46.97
CA PHE A 861 -14.65 24.04 46.99
C PHE A 861 -13.71 23.89 48.21
N ASN A 862 -13.00 24.95 48.60
CA ASN A 862 -12.15 24.92 49.79
C ASN A 862 -12.96 24.86 51.09
N LEU A 863 -14.15 25.48 51.12
CA LEU A 863 -15.05 25.43 52.28
C LEU A 863 -15.61 24.03 52.50
N VAL A 864 -16.02 23.35 51.42
CA VAL A 864 -16.56 21.98 51.48
C VAL A 864 -15.53 21.00 52.05
N LEU A 865 -14.24 21.18 51.75
CA LEU A 865 -13.16 20.36 52.30
C LEU A 865 -13.03 20.43 53.83
N LEU A 866 -13.49 21.50 54.49
CA LEU A 866 -13.46 21.64 55.96
C LEU A 866 -14.51 20.76 56.66
N GLY A 867 -15.50 20.25 55.92
CA GLY A 867 -16.61 19.45 56.45
C GLY A 867 -17.97 20.10 56.22
N GLU A 868 -19.03 19.28 56.23
CA GLU A 868 -20.41 19.74 55.98
C GLU A 868 -20.87 20.74 57.05
N ASP A 869 -20.56 20.48 58.32
CA ASP A 869 -20.94 21.35 59.44
C ASP A 869 -20.26 22.72 59.38
N GLN A 870 -18.97 22.75 59.04
CA GLN A 870 -18.19 23.99 58.93
C GLN A 870 -18.66 24.83 57.72
N ALA A 871 -18.89 24.19 56.57
CA ALA A 871 -19.43 24.86 55.39
C ALA A 871 -20.82 25.48 55.67
N LYS A 872 -21.68 24.75 56.39
CA LYS A 872 -23.02 25.21 56.77
C LYS A 872 -22.98 26.41 57.72
N GLN A 873 -22.05 26.42 58.68
CA GLN A 873 -21.83 27.58 59.58
C GLN A 873 -21.34 28.82 58.82
N MET A 874 -20.63 28.63 57.71
CA MET A 874 -20.17 29.72 56.83
C MET A 874 -21.20 30.11 55.75
N GLY A 875 -22.43 29.57 55.81
CA GLY A 875 -23.54 29.94 54.94
C GLY A 875 -23.63 29.18 53.62
N LEU A 876 -22.81 28.14 53.41
CA LEU A 876 -22.83 27.31 52.20
C LEU A 876 -23.66 26.04 52.45
N ASP A 877 -24.70 25.81 51.63
CA ASP A 877 -25.39 24.52 51.57
C ASP A 877 -24.54 23.51 50.81
N ALA A 878 -23.67 22.80 51.53
CA ALA A 878 -22.71 21.86 50.97
C ALA A 878 -23.38 20.76 50.13
N LYS A 879 -24.55 20.23 50.55
CA LYS A 879 -25.23 19.16 49.80
C LYS A 879 -25.72 19.62 48.43
N ARG A 880 -26.32 20.80 48.36
CA ARG A 880 -26.77 21.39 47.08
C ARG A 880 -25.59 21.72 46.20
N PHE A 881 -24.55 22.29 46.78
CA PHE A 881 -23.31 22.62 46.07
C PHE A 881 -22.65 21.37 45.49
N ASP A 882 -22.45 20.34 46.31
CA ASP A 882 -21.85 19.06 45.92
C ASP A 882 -22.64 18.41 44.78
N THR A 883 -23.98 18.33 44.93
CA THR A 883 -24.85 17.77 43.89
C THR A 883 -24.74 18.54 42.57
N PHE A 884 -24.78 19.87 42.63
CA PHE A 884 -24.68 20.72 41.43
C PHE A 884 -23.31 20.57 40.75
N MET A 885 -22.22 20.57 41.51
CA MET A 885 -20.88 20.41 40.95
C MET A 885 -20.66 19.01 40.37
N LEU A 886 -21.21 17.96 40.99
CA LEU A 886 -21.19 16.61 40.42
C LEU A 886 -21.97 16.54 39.10
N ILE A 887 -23.12 17.22 38.99
CA ILE A 887 -23.87 17.31 37.72
C ILE A 887 -23.02 18.01 36.66
N VAL A 888 -22.46 19.18 36.96
CA VAL A 888 -21.62 19.94 36.00
C VAL A 888 -20.41 19.10 35.55
N ALA A 889 -19.74 18.42 36.48
CA ALA A 889 -18.60 17.57 36.17
C ALA A 889 -18.99 16.35 35.31
N SER A 890 -20.16 15.76 35.55
CA SER A 890 -20.68 14.62 34.77
C SER A 890 -21.07 15.05 33.35
N VAL A 891 -21.75 16.19 33.22
CA VAL A 891 -22.11 16.77 31.91
C VAL A 891 -20.84 17.08 31.12
N LEU A 892 -19.87 17.77 31.74
CA LEU A 892 -18.58 18.07 31.12
C LEU A 892 -17.87 16.80 30.65
N THR A 893 -17.82 15.77 31.49
CA THR A 893 -17.21 14.47 31.14
C THR A 893 -17.92 13.82 29.96
N SER A 894 -19.26 13.75 29.98
CA SER A 894 -20.06 13.17 28.91
C SER A 894 -19.81 13.86 27.57
N PHE A 895 -19.74 15.20 27.54
CA PHE A 895 -19.42 15.94 26.31
C PHE A 895 -17.99 15.67 25.81
N CYS A 896 -17.03 15.57 26.73
CA CYS A 896 -15.65 15.26 26.39
C CYS A 896 -15.52 13.91 25.70
N VAL A 897 -16.14 12.85 26.25
CA VAL A 897 -15.98 11.47 25.74
C VAL A 897 -16.88 11.12 24.55
N ALA A 898 -17.95 11.89 24.30
CA ALA A 898 -18.96 11.55 23.29
C ALA A 898 -18.41 11.42 21.86
N PHE A 899 -17.39 12.20 21.51
CA PHE A 899 -16.83 12.27 20.15
C PHE A 899 -15.44 11.65 20.02
N CYS A 900 -14.72 11.46 21.13
CA CYS A 900 -13.38 10.88 21.13
C CYS A 900 -13.31 9.54 21.88
N GLY A 901 -14.43 8.97 22.29
CA GLY A 901 -14.48 7.75 23.07
C GLY A 901 -14.01 7.93 24.51
N ILE A 902 -13.82 6.82 25.21
CA ILE A 902 -13.53 6.84 26.64
C ILE A 902 -12.03 7.10 26.87
N ILE A 903 -11.72 8.13 27.68
CA ILE A 903 -10.36 8.49 28.07
C ILE A 903 -10.27 8.57 29.61
N GLY A 904 -9.28 7.89 30.19
CA GLY A 904 -9.07 7.79 31.64
C GLY A 904 -7.86 8.55 32.14
N PHE A 905 -7.63 8.53 33.47
CA PHE A 905 -6.43 9.03 34.17
C PHE A 905 -6.16 10.54 34.14
N VAL A 906 -6.65 11.28 33.15
CA VAL A 906 -6.44 12.74 33.04
C VAL A 906 -7.08 13.49 34.21
N GLY A 907 -8.29 13.11 34.59
CA GLY A 907 -9.02 13.68 35.74
C GLY A 907 -8.43 13.29 37.10
N LEU A 908 -7.59 12.26 37.15
CA LEU A 908 -6.91 11.82 38.37
C LEU A 908 -5.58 12.56 38.55
N VAL A 909 -4.72 12.51 37.53
CA VAL A 909 -3.31 12.92 37.58
C VAL A 909 -3.14 14.43 37.61
N ILE A 910 -3.83 15.17 36.74
CA ILE A 910 -3.59 16.61 36.56
C ILE A 910 -4.00 17.46 37.78
N PRO A 911 -5.17 17.22 38.42
CA PRO A 911 -5.50 17.91 39.66
C PRO A 911 -4.51 17.61 40.79
N HIS A 912 -4.02 16.37 40.87
CA HIS A 912 -3.04 15.96 41.86
C HIS A 912 -1.70 16.69 41.65
N LEU A 913 -1.19 16.71 40.41
CA LEU A 913 0.02 17.45 40.03
C LEU A 913 -0.11 18.94 40.37
N SER A 914 -1.23 19.55 39.99
CA SER A 914 -1.53 20.96 40.26
C SER A 914 -1.53 21.26 41.76
N ARG A 915 -2.05 20.33 42.57
CA ARG A 915 -2.03 20.41 44.03
C ARG A 915 -0.63 20.30 44.62
N MET A 916 0.23 19.45 44.07
CA MET A 916 1.63 19.34 44.52
C MET A 916 2.41 20.63 44.26
N ILE A 917 2.13 21.32 43.15
CA ILE A 917 2.84 22.55 42.75
C ILE A 917 2.33 23.78 43.51
N LEU A 918 1.01 23.94 43.63
CA LEU A 918 0.37 25.17 44.12
C LEU A 918 -0.31 25.02 45.49
N GLY A 919 -0.41 23.81 46.03
CA GLY A 919 -1.12 23.50 47.26
C GLY A 919 -2.60 23.15 47.04
N GLY A 920 -3.33 22.93 48.14
CA GLY A 920 -4.74 22.51 48.14
C GLY A 920 -5.78 23.60 47.85
N ASP A 921 -5.37 24.85 47.62
CA ASP A 921 -6.29 25.96 47.36
C ASP A 921 -6.86 25.89 45.94
N HIS A 922 -8.16 25.62 45.80
CA HIS A 922 -8.86 25.49 44.53
C HIS A 922 -8.82 26.76 43.67
N ARG A 923 -8.63 27.94 44.26
CA ARG A 923 -8.45 29.22 43.52
C ARG A 923 -7.17 29.24 42.70
N LEU A 924 -6.16 28.49 43.16
CA LEU A 924 -4.85 28.39 42.53
C LEU A 924 -4.78 27.10 41.69
N MET A 925 -5.32 26.01 42.23
CA MET A 925 -5.29 24.69 41.62
C MET A 925 -6.11 24.63 40.33
N LEU A 926 -7.38 25.07 40.32
CA LEU A 926 -8.26 24.92 39.14
C LEU A 926 -7.70 25.58 37.86
N PRO A 927 -7.21 26.84 37.88
CA PRO A 927 -6.58 27.42 36.69
C PRO A 927 -5.32 26.67 36.23
N ALA A 928 -4.55 26.10 37.17
CA ALA A 928 -3.38 25.30 36.82
C ALA A 928 -3.77 23.95 36.21
N THR A 929 -4.83 23.33 36.73
CA THR A 929 -5.40 22.10 36.19
C THR A 929 -5.77 22.28 34.71
N MET A 930 -6.44 23.39 34.37
CA MET A 930 -6.75 23.74 32.98
C MET A 930 -5.47 23.88 32.12
N ALA A 931 -4.45 24.57 32.63
CA ALA A 931 -3.22 24.80 31.87
C ALA A 931 -2.43 23.51 31.57
N PHE A 932 -2.47 22.52 32.46
CA PHE A 932 -1.77 21.24 32.27
C PHE A 932 -2.63 20.16 31.61
N GLY A 933 -3.96 20.25 31.67
CA GLY A 933 -4.86 19.27 31.07
C GLY A 933 -4.67 19.14 29.56
N GLY A 934 -4.58 20.28 28.87
CA GLY A 934 -4.31 20.31 27.42
C GLY A 934 -2.94 19.72 27.07
N PHE A 935 -1.89 20.07 27.83
CA PHE A 935 -0.56 19.51 27.64
C PHE A 935 -0.55 17.98 27.68
N LEU A 936 -1.15 17.36 28.70
CA LEU A 936 -1.17 15.90 28.82
C LEU A 936 -1.91 15.25 27.65
N MET A 937 -3.07 15.80 27.27
CA MET A 937 -3.88 15.19 26.22
C MET A 937 -3.25 15.32 24.83
N VAL A 938 -2.69 16.48 24.48
CA VAL A 938 -1.98 16.67 23.21
C VAL A 938 -0.73 15.79 23.17
N SER A 939 -0.04 15.64 24.31
CA SER A 939 1.12 14.74 24.41
C SER A 939 0.70 13.28 24.21
N ALA A 940 -0.39 12.85 24.82
CA ALA A 940 -0.90 11.49 24.67
C ALA A 940 -1.38 11.22 23.22
N ASP A 941 -2.08 12.17 22.59
CA ASP A 941 -2.48 12.05 21.19
C ASP A 941 -1.29 12.09 20.21
N LEU A 942 -0.25 12.87 20.52
CA LEU A 942 1.00 12.86 19.77
C LEU A 942 1.70 11.50 19.89
N LEU A 943 1.85 11.00 21.11
CA LEU A 943 2.45 9.69 21.36
C LEU A 943 1.63 8.57 20.69
N ALA A 944 0.30 8.65 20.72
CA ALA A 944 -0.57 7.68 20.05
C ALA A 944 -0.34 7.58 18.53
N ARG A 945 0.15 8.65 17.89
CA ARG A 945 0.52 8.66 16.47
C ARG A 945 1.98 8.28 16.19
N VAL A 946 2.85 8.37 17.20
CA VAL A 946 4.31 8.27 17.05
C VAL A 946 4.86 6.97 17.64
N LEU A 947 4.15 6.33 18.56
CA LEU A 947 4.63 5.13 19.24
C LEU A 947 4.63 3.87 18.35
N LEU A 948 3.73 3.81 17.37
CA LEU A 948 3.70 2.78 16.34
C LEU A 948 3.44 3.44 14.99
N SER A 949 4.51 3.65 14.22
CA SER A 949 4.42 4.11 12.84
C SER A 949 3.44 3.27 12.02
N GLY A 950 2.60 3.92 11.20
CA GLY A 950 1.57 3.25 10.38
C GLY A 950 0.28 2.82 11.10
N TYR A 951 0.24 2.84 12.44
CA TYR A 951 -0.96 2.51 13.22
C TYR A 951 -1.30 3.60 14.24
N GLU A 952 -2.54 4.10 14.21
CA GLU A 952 -3.00 4.99 15.27
C GLU A 952 -3.40 4.21 16.52
N LEU A 953 -2.58 4.30 17.56
CA LEU A 953 -2.91 3.72 18.86
C LEU A 953 -4.09 4.44 19.50
N PRO A 954 -4.91 3.75 20.32
CA PRO A 954 -5.96 4.41 21.07
C PRO A 954 -5.39 5.34 22.15
N VAL A 955 -5.82 6.60 22.14
CA VAL A 955 -5.31 7.62 23.06
C VAL A 955 -5.65 7.28 24.51
N GLY A 956 -6.79 6.61 24.76
CA GLY A 956 -7.16 6.16 26.10
C GLY A 956 -6.14 5.18 26.70
N ALA A 957 -5.57 4.29 25.88
CA ALA A 957 -4.50 3.39 26.32
C ALA A 957 -3.22 4.18 26.65
N ILE A 958 -2.84 5.14 25.79
CA ILE A 958 -1.63 5.95 26.00
C ILE A 958 -1.72 6.85 27.23
N THR A 959 -2.89 7.44 27.50
CA THR A 959 -3.07 8.25 28.73
C THR A 959 -2.94 7.44 30.03
N THR A 960 -3.11 6.12 29.95
CA THR A 960 -3.03 5.19 31.08
C THR A 960 -1.60 4.72 31.34
N MET A 961 -0.81 4.56 30.28
CA MET A 961 0.63 4.27 30.32
C MET A 961 1.42 5.48 30.83
#